data_AF-A0A6P6XUR3-F1
#
_entry.id   AF-A0A6P6XUR3-F1
#
_cell.length_a   1.000
_cell.length_b   1.000
_cell.length_c   1.000
_cell.angle_alpha   90.00
_cell.angle_beta   90.00
_cell.angle_gamma   90.00
#
_symmetry.space_group_name_H-M   'P 1'
#
loop_
_entity.id
_entity.type
_entity.pdbx_description
1 polymer ?
#
loop_
_entity_poly.entity_id
_entity_poly.type
_entity_poly.pdbx_seq_one_letter_code
_entity_poly.pdbx_strand_id
1 'polypeptide(L)'
;MSKQASSAKLRRLVEKLYGWTFGEIIAPNFFIAPYQDLIGKVETFVESYGSYNIDDLQFRAIQAKVEKLLNSSDISSEDKDSLESYYNRGNCLLSNLPKLKHRRQFDKHHPVIKSLSAMKRGEIKTVICCEQIFSSYSSMYLHVKSVHSELYVDENRDQDQDHPAVDVEPSTSAFDMEILNEEEPSLHSVEPQVKEPESLMLFDPIDDEEDEDSDVLIIDEGEPEFDPEHEPEFDSEFEPEVEPEEEPGDDVHFISSDRVDCDFLNTVRNKLSDSDYAIFDSWCQKFIESRVLFNATIPGLHNSIPTYASTLSNPDLRYYLTRMADSSFLQEKFAMMDARYIQPKAFYLDNGKSYYYIPIREILTKYVLNDDLVHIIRQENTDNVSPYVRNNGFHGKLRLMIYGDEFGICNPLRESSRKYKVYVLYLDINNRKFTSKKRDVHLLMIWCPNDLKTSSQSLLDIMSPLSGDLLKLIREGIMYDLNGQSIQVPVCLSHILGDNLSVAELLGLRRSFGPAFACRHCGIQRSQLSSLDDNKIPFDTIHRSYGSYQKELNLVLSNKQYISPFGITCRPAFDKLGINVYQIAPADIFHDLAEGVVPLVIGKSFEILKAKLGLDRVRSRFSSFKIWVNGKIGINFQDRLIKIRGKGWQRIELAVRLVELFPEMTENPSDYAIYFHLRKVIFFVFSPSAPCISELRSAVREFIRLCHEMRLNTPKVHFISHYPELTEFYGTLSRFSTDKYERFHSYLKKLLCTSKNFLNVPCSLSKRNQMAQPFLWNRDQSVPVEGTLSSLDFPFPLGRRILRILLTDDNSFIEARQFVVRNSETFVRGRLWTVTDRNSEINVHKVNLSSDSCEQPLSGLSHLNSYLFKYQGLYFVNYSMMK
;
A
#
# COMPACT_ATOMS: atom_id res chain seq x y z
N MET A 1 19.78 -17.91 30.62
CA MET A 1 18.61 -17.41 29.85
C MET A 1 17.57 -18.53 29.75
N SER A 2 16.26 -18.23 29.77
CA SER A 2 15.24 -19.27 29.58
C SER A 2 15.25 -19.82 28.14
N LYS A 3 14.91 -21.11 27.95
CA LYS A 3 14.83 -21.77 26.62
C LYS A 3 13.95 -20.97 25.64
N GLN A 4 12.87 -20.35 26.14
CA GLN A 4 11.99 -19.49 25.35
C GLN A 4 12.67 -18.19 24.88
N ALA A 5 13.42 -17.51 25.76
CA ALA A 5 14.13 -16.29 25.40
C ALA A 5 15.25 -16.53 24.37
N SER A 6 15.98 -17.64 24.52
CA SER A 6 17.02 -18.05 23.55
C SER A 6 16.40 -18.45 22.20
N SER A 7 15.28 -19.19 22.21
CA SER A 7 14.55 -19.58 21.00
C SER A 7 13.97 -18.39 20.22
N ALA A 8 13.44 -17.39 20.94
CA ALA A 8 12.92 -16.16 20.34
C ALA A 8 14.02 -15.31 19.69
N LYS A 9 15.22 -15.25 20.29
CA LYS A 9 16.39 -14.55 19.69
C LYS A 9 16.84 -15.25 18.41
N LEU A 10 16.95 -16.58 18.40
CA LEU A 10 17.28 -17.36 17.21
C LEU A 10 16.25 -17.16 16.10
N ARG A 11 14.94 -17.17 16.42
CA ARG A 11 13.88 -16.98 15.42
C ARG A 11 13.98 -15.61 14.74
N ARG A 12 14.21 -14.54 15.52
CA ARG A 12 14.42 -13.18 14.97
C ARG A 12 15.65 -13.10 14.07
N LEU A 13 16.71 -13.85 14.39
CA LEU A 13 17.94 -13.88 13.59
C LEU A 13 17.73 -14.61 12.26
N VAL A 14 16.99 -15.74 12.27
CA VAL A 14 16.58 -16.46 11.06
C VAL A 14 15.69 -15.59 10.18
N GLU A 15 14.65 -14.95 10.75
CA GLU A 15 13.76 -14.05 9.99
C GLU A 15 14.53 -12.88 9.36
N LYS A 16 15.51 -12.32 10.08
CA LYS A 16 16.37 -11.24 9.61
C LYS A 16 17.25 -11.69 8.43
N LEU A 17 17.98 -12.79 8.59
CA LEU A 17 18.84 -13.34 7.53
C LEU A 17 18.03 -13.81 6.32
N TYR A 18 16.87 -14.42 6.54
CA TYR A 18 15.95 -14.80 5.49
C TYR A 18 15.48 -13.56 4.70
N GLY A 19 15.10 -12.49 5.39
CA GLY A 19 14.78 -11.21 4.75
C GLY A 19 15.91 -10.66 3.86
N TRP A 20 17.16 -10.96 4.21
CA TRP A 20 18.35 -10.56 3.47
C TRP A 20 18.68 -11.46 2.27
N THR A 21 18.14 -12.68 2.21
CA THR A 21 18.29 -13.55 1.04
C THR A 21 17.66 -12.94 -0.22
N PHE A 22 16.66 -12.07 -0.05
CA PHE A 22 15.94 -11.37 -1.11
C PHE A 22 16.61 -10.08 -1.60
N GLY A 23 17.67 -9.62 -0.93
CA GLY A 23 18.45 -8.46 -1.36
C GLY A 23 19.65 -8.89 -2.20
N GLU A 24 19.79 -8.34 -3.40
CA GLU A 24 20.99 -8.54 -4.23
C GLU A 24 22.17 -7.67 -3.76
N ILE A 25 21.91 -6.59 -3.03
CA ILE A 25 22.91 -5.59 -2.62
C ILE A 25 23.12 -5.61 -1.10
N ILE A 26 23.45 -6.78 -0.58
CA ILE A 26 24.09 -6.86 0.73
C ILE A 26 25.50 -7.28 0.39
N ALA A 27 26.48 -6.39 0.55
CA ALA A 27 27.86 -6.77 0.23
C ALA A 27 28.15 -8.09 0.98
N PRO A 28 28.80 -9.09 0.33
CA PRO A 28 28.95 -10.45 0.87
C PRO A 28 29.23 -10.50 2.38
N ASN A 29 30.10 -9.59 2.80
CA ASN A 29 30.56 -9.31 4.16
C ASN A 29 29.45 -9.06 5.21
N PHE A 30 28.34 -8.42 4.84
CA PHE A 30 27.22 -8.16 5.74
C PHE A 30 26.40 -9.42 6.05
N PHE A 31 26.44 -10.43 5.17
CA PHE A 31 25.70 -11.68 5.35
C PHE A 31 26.52 -12.72 6.13
N ILE A 32 27.84 -12.73 5.95
CA ILE A 32 28.79 -13.71 6.51
C ILE A 32 28.76 -13.74 8.04
N ALA A 33 29.06 -12.62 8.72
CA ALA A 33 29.17 -12.63 10.18
C ALA A 33 27.85 -12.96 10.90
N PRO A 34 26.69 -12.43 10.48
CA PRO A 34 25.41 -12.82 11.08
C PRO A 34 25.01 -14.26 10.77
N TYR A 35 25.40 -14.80 9.61
CA TYR A 35 25.23 -16.22 9.29
C TYR A 35 26.08 -17.11 10.21
N GLN A 36 27.36 -16.78 10.42
CA GLN A 36 28.23 -17.50 11.35
C GLN A 36 27.70 -17.46 12.80
N ASP A 37 27.20 -16.29 13.24
CA ASP A 37 26.53 -16.12 14.54
C ASP A 37 25.25 -16.98 14.65
N LEU A 38 24.48 -17.09 13.57
CA LEU A 38 23.31 -17.97 13.53
C LEU A 38 23.72 -19.43 13.73
N ILE A 39 24.68 -19.93 12.94
CA ILE A 39 25.12 -21.32 13.02
C ILE A 39 25.66 -21.64 14.42
N GLY A 40 26.56 -20.80 14.96
CA GLY A 40 27.11 -21.00 16.30
C GLY A 40 26.03 -21.01 17.39
N LYS A 41 25.06 -20.09 17.32
CA LYS A 41 23.96 -20.06 18.31
C LYS A 41 23.00 -21.24 18.17
N VAL A 42 22.78 -21.75 16.95
CA VAL A 42 21.96 -22.94 16.73
C VAL A 42 22.66 -24.16 17.33
N GLU A 43 23.97 -24.32 17.12
CA GLU A 43 24.76 -25.41 17.74
C GLU A 43 24.70 -25.35 19.26
N THR A 44 25.04 -24.21 19.86
CA THR A 44 24.98 -24.05 21.33
C THR A 44 23.58 -24.31 21.87
N PHE A 45 22.53 -23.92 21.14
CA PHE A 45 21.15 -24.19 21.53
C PHE A 45 20.80 -25.68 21.44
N VAL A 46 21.24 -26.36 20.38
CA VAL A 46 21.04 -27.82 20.20
C VAL A 46 21.81 -28.59 21.27
N GLU A 47 23.05 -28.21 21.57
CA GLU A 47 23.86 -28.79 22.65
C GLU A 47 23.19 -28.59 24.02
N SER A 48 22.67 -27.40 24.29
CA SER A 48 22.08 -27.07 25.60
C SER A 48 20.66 -27.63 25.78
N TYR A 49 19.89 -27.82 24.71
CA TYR A 49 18.44 -28.08 24.78
C TYR A 49 17.95 -29.23 23.88
N GLY A 50 18.86 -29.98 23.26
CA GLY A 50 18.64 -31.18 22.45
C GLY A 50 18.23 -30.92 21.00
N SER A 51 17.28 -30.02 20.77
CA SER A 51 16.84 -29.69 19.40
C SER A 51 16.29 -28.26 19.29
N TYR A 52 16.45 -27.67 18.10
CA TYR A 52 15.89 -26.37 17.74
C TYR A 52 14.88 -26.53 16.60
N ASN A 53 13.66 -25.99 16.79
CA ASN A 53 12.64 -25.99 15.74
C ASN A 53 12.82 -24.74 14.86
N ILE A 54 13.43 -24.95 13.70
CA ILE A 54 13.72 -23.91 12.70
C ILE A 54 12.83 -24.09 11.47
N ASP A 55 12.47 -22.98 10.81
CA ASP A 55 11.76 -23.02 9.54
C ASP A 55 12.72 -23.49 8.43
N ASP A 56 12.54 -24.74 7.98
CA ASP A 56 13.39 -25.41 6.99
C ASP A 56 13.46 -24.64 5.66
N LEU A 57 12.36 -24.05 5.20
CA LEU A 57 12.34 -23.26 3.97
C LEU A 57 13.19 -22.00 4.11
N GLN A 58 13.08 -21.30 5.24
CA GLN A 58 13.87 -20.10 5.51
C GLN A 58 15.36 -20.43 5.65
N PHE A 59 15.68 -21.49 6.38
CA PHE A 59 17.06 -21.89 6.61
C PHE A 59 17.75 -22.38 5.32
N ARG A 60 17.05 -23.14 4.46
CA ARG A 60 17.57 -23.53 3.15
C ARG A 60 17.80 -22.34 2.22
N ALA A 61 16.92 -21.34 2.24
CA ALA A 61 17.12 -20.12 1.46
C ALA A 61 18.38 -19.34 1.94
N ILE A 62 18.62 -19.32 3.25
CA ILE A 62 19.84 -18.75 3.84
C ILE A 62 21.08 -19.53 3.37
N GLN A 63 21.05 -20.87 3.44
CA GLN A 63 22.14 -21.74 2.93
C GLN A 63 22.43 -21.52 1.45
N ALA A 64 21.39 -21.48 0.60
CA ALA A 64 21.54 -21.24 -0.83
C ALA A 64 22.14 -19.85 -1.15
N LYS A 65 21.88 -18.84 -0.30
CA LYS A 65 22.55 -17.53 -0.42
C LYS A 65 24.04 -17.63 -0.10
N VAL A 66 24.42 -18.37 0.94
CA VAL A 66 25.84 -18.61 1.30
C VAL A 66 26.58 -19.38 0.21
N GLU A 67 25.96 -20.42 -0.36
CA GLU A 67 26.52 -21.19 -1.47
C GLU A 67 26.82 -20.30 -2.69
N LYS A 68 25.91 -19.37 -3.02
CA LYS A 68 26.15 -18.36 -4.07
C LYS A 68 27.30 -17.42 -3.72
N LEU A 69 27.44 -17.03 -2.45
CA LEU A 69 28.52 -16.19 -1.98
C LEU A 69 29.88 -16.88 -2.08
N LEU A 70 29.98 -18.17 -1.70
CA LEU A 70 31.22 -18.96 -1.83
C LEU A 70 31.74 -19.02 -3.27
N ASN A 71 30.82 -19.05 -4.24
CA ASN A 71 31.12 -19.04 -5.67
C ASN A 71 31.40 -17.63 -6.26
N SER A 72 31.27 -16.56 -5.47
CA SER A 72 31.54 -15.18 -5.93
C SER A 72 33.04 -14.85 -5.94
N SER A 73 33.47 -13.99 -6.87
CA SER A 73 34.81 -13.39 -6.90
C SER A 73 35.03 -12.30 -5.83
N ASP A 74 33.96 -11.86 -5.15
CA ASP A 74 33.95 -10.65 -4.32
C ASP A 74 34.33 -10.90 -2.84
N ILE A 75 34.86 -12.08 -2.51
CA ILE A 75 35.18 -12.51 -1.13
C ILE A 75 36.67 -12.89 -1.05
N SER A 76 37.35 -12.45 0.02
CA SER A 76 38.76 -12.79 0.28
C SER A 76 38.93 -14.31 0.45
N SER A 77 40.13 -14.84 0.19
CA SER A 77 40.40 -16.29 0.36
C SER A 77 40.21 -16.75 1.80
N GLU A 78 40.60 -15.94 2.79
CA GLU A 78 40.43 -16.26 4.22
C GLU A 78 38.95 -16.29 4.65
N ASP A 79 38.15 -15.34 4.14
CA ASP A 79 36.71 -15.31 4.43
C ASP A 79 35.97 -16.46 3.73
N LYS A 80 36.44 -16.92 2.56
CA LYS A 80 35.90 -18.09 1.88
C LYS A 80 36.10 -19.38 2.68
N ASP A 81 37.32 -19.62 3.15
CA ASP A 81 37.63 -20.82 3.94
C ASP A 81 36.82 -20.86 5.25
N SER A 82 36.72 -19.70 5.92
CA SER A 82 35.90 -19.54 7.12
C SER A 82 34.41 -19.75 6.84
N LEU A 83 33.89 -19.13 5.78
CA LEU A 83 32.49 -19.26 5.38
C LEU A 83 32.14 -20.69 4.96
N GLU A 84 33.05 -21.38 4.27
CA GLU A 84 32.88 -22.78 3.84
C GLU A 84 32.80 -23.72 5.04
N SER A 85 33.63 -23.50 6.07
CA SER A 85 33.53 -24.24 7.34
C SER A 85 32.16 -24.09 8.01
N TYR A 86 31.63 -22.86 8.09
CA TYR A 86 30.29 -22.61 8.65
C TYR A 86 29.14 -23.05 7.74
N TYR A 87 29.33 -23.04 6.42
CA TYR A 87 28.40 -23.60 5.44
C TYR A 87 28.25 -25.11 5.64
N ASN A 88 29.39 -25.82 5.75
CA ASN A 88 29.41 -27.26 6.01
C ASN A 88 28.77 -27.61 7.36
N ARG A 89 29.06 -26.85 8.42
CA ARG A 89 28.39 -26.99 9.73
C ARG A 89 26.88 -26.78 9.63
N GLY A 90 26.45 -25.76 8.89
CA GLY A 90 25.05 -25.50 8.61
C GLY A 90 24.33 -26.64 7.87
N ASN A 91 25.01 -27.27 6.90
CA ASN A 91 24.52 -28.46 6.20
C ASN A 91 24.46 -29.70 7.10
N CYS A 92 25.42 -29.89 8.01
CA CYS A 92 25.38 -30.94 9.03
C CYS A 92 24.22 -30.73 10.03
N LEU A 93 23.93 -29.47 10.39
CA LEU A 93 22.76 -29.15 11.20
C LEU A 93 21.47 -29.49 10.45
N LEU A 94 21.37 -29.23 9.14
CA LEU A 94 20.20 -29.62 8.32
C LEU A 94 19.91 -31.13 8.36
N SER A 95 20.93 -31.98 8.46
CA SER A 95 20.75 -33.42 8.62
C SER A 95 20.29 -33.86 10.02
N ASN A 96 20.55 -33.04 11.05
CA ASN A 96 20.27 -33.36 12.47
C ASN A 96 19.11 -32.55 13.08
N LEU A 97 18.60 -31.54 12.38
CA LEU A 97 17.43 -30.77 12.79
C LEU A 97 16.18 -31.62 12.51
N PRO A 98 15.28 -31.82 13.50
CA PRO A 98 14.10 -32.63 13.29
C PRO A 98 13.25 -32.05 12.17
N LYS A 99 13.09 -32.80 11.08
CA LYS A 99 12.09 -32.51 10.05
C LYS A 99 10.75 -32.38 10.75
N LEU A 100 10.13 -31.21 10.66
CA LEU A 100 8.77 -31.00 11.16
C LEU A 100 7.86 -32.07 10.55
N LYS A 101 7.45 -33.05 11.38
CA LYS A 101 6.13 -33.65 11.23
C LYS A 101 5.13 -32.50 11.39
N HIS A 102 4.13 -32.49 10.52
CA HIS A 102 3.13 -31.44 10.36
C HIS A 102 2.52 -30.98 11.69
N ARG A 103 1.93 -29.77 11.68
CA ARG A 103 1.14 -29.21 12.80
C ARG A 103 0.14 -30.27 13.30
N ARG A 104 0.40 -30.81 14.49
CA ARG A 104 -0.59 -31.65 15.18
C ARG A 104 -1.80 -30.80 15.54
N GLN A 105 -2.99 -31.19 15.09
CA GLN A 105 -4.25 -30.59 15.56
C GLN A 105 -4.72 -31.35 16.81
N PHE A 106 -5.43 -30.66 17.69
CA PHE A 106 -6.13 -31.33 18.78
C PHE A 106 -7.23 -32.23 18.23
N ASP A 107 -7.43 -33.39 18.84
CA ASP A 107 -8.63 -34.19 18.61
C ASP A 107 -9.85 -33.40 19.08
N LYS A 108 -10.64 -32.92 18.11
CA LYS A 108 -11.83 -32.10 18.37
C LYS A 108 -12.92 -32.87 19.10
N HIS A 109 -12.85 -34.19 19.12
CA HIS A 109 -13.83 -35.05 19.78
C HIS A 109 -13.45 -35.35 21.24
N HIS A 110 -12.21 -35.09 21.66
CA HIS A 110 -11.76 -35.39 23.01
C HIS A 110 -12.43 -34.47 24.06
N PRO A 111 -12.92 -35.02 25.19
CA PRO A 111 -13.63 -34.26 26.23
C PRO A 111 -12.89 -33.00 26.70
N VAL A 112 -11.60 -33.11 27.01
CA VAL A 112 -10.74 -31.99 27.44
C VAL A 112 -10.70 -30.85 26.40
N ILE A 113 -10.67 -31.18 25.10
CA ILE A 113 -10.63 -30.19 24.01
C ILE A 113 -12.01 -29.57 23.76
N LYS A 114 -13.09 -30.35 23.95
CA LYS A 114 -14.46 -29.82 23.95
C LYS A 114 -14.65 -28.82 25.09
N SER A 115 -14.23 -29.15 26.31
CA SER A 115 -14.30 -28.23 27.46
C SER A 115 -13.43 -26.99 27.27
N LEU A 116 -12.21 -27.14 26.74
CA LEU A 116 -11.36 -26.01 26.39
C LEU A 116 -11.98 -25.09 25.32
N SER A 117 -12.69 -25.69 24.35
CA SER A 117 -13.40 -24.94 23.30
C SER A 117 -14.67 -24.27 23.83
N ALA A 118 -15.41 -24.92 24.72
CA ALA A 118 -16.59 -24.37 25.40
C ALA A 118 -16.20 -23.20 26.31
N MET A 119 -15.11 -23.34 27.08
CA MET A 119 -14.55 -22.26 27.91
C MET A 119 -14.09 -21.07 27.04
N LYS A 120 -13.53 -21.32 25.85
CA LYS A 120 -13.19 -20.25 24.89
C LYS A 120 -14.39 -19.49 24.38
N ARG A 121 -15.53 -20.18 24.21
CA ARG A 121 -16.80 -19.60 23.77
C ARG A 121 -17.60 -18.98 24.92
N GLY A 122 -17.13 -19.11 26.16
CA GLY A 122 -17.81 -18.60 27.36
C GLY A 122 -18.99 -19.47 27.82
N GLU A 123 -19.13 -20.68 27.29
CA GLU A 123 -20.25 -21.60 27.61
C GLU A 123 -20.10 -22.23 28.99
N ILE A 124 -18.87 -22.34 29.51
CA ILE A 124 -18.56 -22.85 30.85
C ILE A 124 -17.50 -21.95 31.50
N LYS A 125 -17.68 -21.66 32.81
CA LYS A 125 -16.82 -20.74 33.56
C LYS A 125 -15.62 -21.43 34.22
N THR A 126 -15.78 -22.69 34.63
CA THR A 126 -14.74 -23.48 35.28
C THR A 126 -14.68 -24.89 34.70
N VAL A 127 -13.46 -25.44 34.59
CA VAL A 127 -13.23 -26.82 34.15
C VAL A 127 -12.20 -27.45 35.05
N ILE A 128 -12.46 -28.66 35.52
CA ILE A 128 -11.49 -29.47 36.25
C ILE A 128 -10.76 -30.36 35.25
N CYS A 129 -9.42 -30.33 35.26
CA CYS A 129 -8.59 -31.20 34.42
C CYS A 129 -7.36 -31.62 35.25
N CYS A 130 -7.05 -32.92 35.31
CA CYS A 130 -5.97 -33.45 36.16
C CYS A 130 -6.06 -32.96 37.62
N GLU A 131 -7.25 -33.01 38.21
CA GLU A 131 -7.52 -32.57 39.60
C GLU A 131 -7.22 -31.08 39.87
N GLN A 132 -7.01 -30.27 38.83
CA GLN A 132 -6.82 -28.82 38.92
C GLN A 132 -8.03 -28.08 38.34
N ILE A 133 -8.49 -27.05 39.05
CA ILE A 133 -9.59 -26.19 38.60
C ILE A 133 -9.03 -25.05 37.77
N PHE A 134 -9.53 -24.89 36.54
CA PHE A 134 -9.19 -23.80 35.64
C PHE A 134 -10.39 -22.87 35.46
N SER A 135 -10.19 -21.59 35.76
CA SER A 135 -11.18 -20.52 35.59
C SER A 135 -10.89 -19.60 34.40
N SER A 136 -9.84 -19.88 33.61
CA SER A 136 -9.50 -19.10 32.41
C SER A 136 -9.05 -19.99 31.26
N TYR A 137 -9.50 -19.64 30.05
CA TYR A 137 -9.11 -20.33 28.82
C TYR A 137 -7.58 -20.37 28.65
N SER A 138 -6.90 -19.27 28.93
CA SER A 138 -5.45 -19.16 28.77
C SER A 138 -4.70 -20.11 29.69
N SER A 139 -5.13 -20.24 30.94
CA SER A 139 -4.53 -21.15 31.93
C SER A 139 -4.77 -22.61 31.56
N MET A 140 -6.02 -22.96 31.19
CA MET A 140 -6.38 -24.30 30.76
C MET A 140 -5.65 -24.69 29.47
N TYR A 141 -5.56 -23.78 28.49
CA TYR A 141 -4.84 -24.02 27.23
C TYR A 141 -3.37 -24.32 27.46
N LEU A 142 -2.71 -23.60 28.38
CA LEU A 142 -1.32 -23.85 28.73
C LEU A 142 -1.14 -25.22 29.41
N HIS A 143 -2.02 -25.57 30.35
CA HIS A 143 -2.03 -26.88 31.00
C HIS A 143 -2.20 -28.02 29.99
N VAL A 144 -3.23 -27.94 29.13
CA VAL A 144 -3.49 -28.91 28.06
C VAL A 144 -2.29 -29.07 27.14
N LYS A 145 -1.62 -27.97 26.79
CA LYS A 145 -0.44 -28.01 25.95
C LYS A 145 0.78 -28.66 26.62
N SER A 146 0.91 -28.54 27.93
CA SER A 146 2.07 -29.06 28.68
C SER A 146 1.88 -30.49 29.20
N VAL A 147 0.66 -30.87 29.56
CA VAL A 147 0.36 -32.13 30.26
C VAL A 147 -0.24 -33.18 29.32
N HIS A 148 -1.06 -32.75 28.36
CA HIS A 148 -1.89 -33.64 27.56
C HIS A 148 -1.38 -33.81 26.12
N SER A 149 -0.24 -34.47 25.98
CA SER A 149 0.42 -34.71 24.69
C SER A 149 -0.30 -35.73 23.78
N GLU A 150 -1.16 -36.54 24.38
CA GLU A 150 -2.01 -37.57 23.76
C GLU A 150 -3.21 -37.00 23.00
N LEU A 151 -3.59 -35.74 23.26
CA LEU A 151 -4.75 -35.09 22.64
C LEU A 151 -4.51 -34.61 21.21
N TYR A 152 -3.37 -34.95 20.64
CA TYR A 152 -2.88 -34.44 19.37
C TYR A 152 -2.92 -35.54 18.31
N VAL A 153 -3.59 -35.29 17.18
CA VAL A 153 -3.75 -36.24 16.06
C VAL A 153 -2.90 -35.81 14.85
N ASP A 154 -2.37 -36.79 14.12
CA ASP A 154 -1.64 -36.62 12.84
C ASP A 154 -2.61 -36.76 11.64
N GLU A 155 -2.61 -35.81 10.70
CA GLU A 155 -3.58 -35.73 9.58
C GLU A 155 -3.36 -36.74 8.43
N ASN A 156 -2.42 -37.69 8.52
CA ASN A 156 -2.11 -38.62 7.41
C ASN A 156 -2.32 -40.11 7.77
N ARG A 157 -3.55 -40.51 8.06
CA ARG A 157 -4.01 -41.87 7.77
C ARG A 157 -5.14 -41.78 6.76
N ASP A 158 -4.76 -41.80 5.49
CA ASP A 158 -5.70 -42.03 4.40
C ASP A 158 -6.28 -43.45 4.46
N GLN A 159 -7.44 -43.54 3.81
CA GLN A 159 -8.32 -44.67 3.59
C GLN A 159 -7.60 -45.92 3.01
N ASP A 160 -8.26 -47.07 3.22
CA ASP A 160 -8.05 -48.39 2.62
C ASP A 160 -6.96 -49.33 3.21
N GLN A 161 -7.41 -50.21 4.12
CA GLN A 161 -7.07 -51.65 4.09
C GLN A 161 -8.05 -52.46 4.95
N ASP A 162 -8.72 -53.42 4.33
CA ASP A 162 -9.62 -54.42 4.92
C ASP A 162 -8.87 -55.54 5.69
N HIS A 163 -9.59 -56.10 6.67
CA HIS A 163 -9.40 -57.37 7.42
C HIS A 163 -8.59 -57.37 8.74
N PRO A 164 -8.90 -58.32 9.67
CA PRO A 164 -10.21 -58.73 10.20
C PRO A 164 -10.27 -58.55 11.73
N ALA A 165 -11.48 -58.72 12.30
CA ALA A 165 -11.75 -58.61 13.73
C ALA A 165 -10.83 -59.50 14.58
N VAL A 166 -10.17 -58.90 15.57
CA VAL A 166 -9.61 -59.61 16.73
C VAL A 166 -10.08 -58.87 17.97
N ASP A 167 -10.97 -59.53 18.71
CA ASP A 167 -11.40 -59.15 20.05
C ASP A 167 -10.19 -59.08 20.99
N VAL A 168 -9.98 -57.92 21.60
CA VAL A 168 -9.19 -57.80 22.82
C VAL A 168 -9.98 -56.92 23.78
N GLU A 169 -10.37 -57.50 24.92
CA GLU A 169 -11.16 -56.89 25.98
C GLU A 169 -10.53 -55.59 26.53
N PRO A 170 -11.33 -54.62 27.01
CA PRO A 170 -10.84 -53.39 27.59
C PRO A 170 -10.40 -53.61 29.05
N SER A 171 -9.12 -53.38 29.33
CA SER A 171 -8.65 -53.18 30.70
C SER A 171 -8.77 -51.71 31.10
N THR A 172 -9.51 -51.53 32.19
CA THR A 172 -9.77 -50.34 33.02
C THR A 172 -8.56 -49.43 33.30
N SER A 173 -8.72 -48.12 33.08
CA SER A 173 -8.63 -47.10 34.14
C SER A 173 -9.31 -45.79 33.71
N ALA A 174 -10.12 -45.24 34.62
CA ALA A 174 -11.02 -44.11 34.43
C ALA A 174 -10.31 -42.75 34.53
N PHE A 175 -10.80 -41.76 33.80
CA PHE A 175 -10.66 -40.35 34.13
C PHE A 175 -11.97 -39.63 33.78
N ASP A 176 -12.88 -39.57 34.75
CA ASP A 176 -14.11 -38.77 34.67
C ASP A 176 -13.77 -37.28 34.90
N MET A 177 -14.36 -36.38 34.10
CA MET A 177 -14.31 -34.93 34.33
C MET A 177 -15.68 -34.41 34.78
N GLU A 178 -15.71 -33.70 35.91
CA GLU A 178 -16.92 -33.03 36.41
C GLU A 178 -17.02 -31.58 35.89
N ILE A 179 -18.24 -31.19 35.49
CA ILE A 179 -18.62 -29.81 35.14
C ILE A 179 -19.55 -29.33 36.26
N LEU A 180 -19.17 -28.25 36.94
CA LEU A 180 -19.99 -27.61 37.97
C LEU A 180 -20.80 -26.47 37.33
N ASN A 181 -22.13 -26.63 37.25
CA ASN A 181 -23.06 -25.56 36.91
C ASN A 181 -23.78 -25.12 38.18
N GLU A 182 -23.73 -23.82 38.50
CA GLU A 182 -24.55 -23.23 39.57
C GLU A 182 -25.96 -22.97 39.05
N GLU A 183 -26.96 -23.62 39.65
CA GLU A 183 -28.40 -23.34 39.47
C GLU A 183 -28.88 -22.36 40.54
N GLU A 184 -29.74 -21.40 40.16
CA GLU A 184 -30.65 -20.73 41.09
C GLU A 184 -32.00 -20.38 40.42
N PRO A 185 -33.09 -20.20 41.19
CA PRO A 185 -34.37 -20.89 40.96
C PRO A 185 -35.52 -20.02 40.42
N SER A 186 -36.57 -20.73 39.97
CA SER A 186 -37.86 -20.26 39.44
C SER A 186 -38.80 -19.61 40.47
N LEU A 187 -39.60 -18.60 40.09
CA LEU A 187 -41.09 -18.66 40.12
C LEU A 187 -41.81 -17.40 39.59
N HIS A 188 -42.93 -17.68 38.92
CA HIS A 188 -44.18 -16.92 38.73
C HIS A 188 -44.46 -16.06 37.48
N SER A 189 -45.39 -16.64 36.71
CA SER A 189 -46.30 -16.17 35.67
C SER A 189 -47.19 -14.97 36.04
N VAL A 190 -47.58 -14.16 35.04
CA VAL A 190 -48.98 -13.91 34.58
C VAL A 190 -48.98 -12.85 33.45
N GLU A 191 -49.62 -13.19 32.33
CA GLU A 191 -50.00 -12.40 31.14
C GLU A 191 -51.20 -11.44 31.42
N PRO A 192 -51.79 -10.62 30.50
CA PRO A 192 -51.34 -10.05 29.20
C PRO A 192 -51.93 -8.63 28.82
N GLN A 193 -51.59 -8.12 27.61
CA GLN A 193 -52.29 -7.16 26.69
C GLN A 193 -52.59 -5.70 27.17
N VAL A 194 -52.41 -4.62 26.39
CA VAL A 194 -53.40 -4.09 25.40
C VAL A 194 -52.91 -2.70 24.84
N LYS A 195 -53.04 -2.54 23.50
CA LYS A 195 -53.31 -1.34 22.64
C LYS A 195 -52.51 -0.02 22.70
N GLU A 196 -52.01 0.37 21.52
CA GLU A 196 -51.90 1.77 21.04
C GLU A 196 -53.28 2.43 20.83
N PRO A 197 -53.37 3.78 20.81
CA PRO A 197 -53.59 4.43 19.52
C PRO A 197 -52.89 5.80 19.30
N GLU A 198 -52.85 6.17 18.02
CA GLU A 198 -52.34 7.36 17.35
C GLU A 198 -52.91 8.72 17.82
N SER A 199 -52.13 9.81 17.72
CA SER A 199 -52.60 11.08 17.11
C SER A 199 -51.49 12.11 16.77
N LEU A 200 -51.46 12.42 15.47
CA LEU A 200 -51.19 13.66 14.71
C LEU A 200 -50.75 15.01 15.37
N MET A 201 -49.70 15.58 14.74
CA MET A 201 -49.55 16.96 14.16
C MET A 201 -48.66 18.03 14.81
N LEU A 202 -47.76 18.57 13.95
CA LEU A 202 -47.28 19.97 13.77
C LEU A 202 -45.85 20.37 14.22
N PHE A 203 -44.98 20.50 13.20
CA PHE A 203 -43.83 21.41 12.89
C PHE A 203 -43.59 22.63 13.81
N ASP A 204 -42.38 23.13 14.13
CA ASP A 204 -41.01 23.24 13.57
C ASP A 204 -40.05 23.60 14.76
N PRO A 205 -38.74 23.95 14.62
CA PRO A 205 -37.63 23.49 13.78
C PRO A 205 -36.50 22.87 14.66
N ILE A 206 -35.72 21.90 14.15
CA ILE A 206 -34.60 21.33 14.93
C ILE A 206 -33.29 21.55 14.18
N ASP A 207 -32.31 22.10 14.92
CA ASP A 207 -30.91 22.24 14.57
C ASP A 207 -30.31 20.88 14.20
N ASP A 208 -29.72 20.80 13.00
CA ASP A 208 -29.02 19.61 12.51
C ASP A 208 -27.64 19.49 13.20
N GLU A 209 -27.62 18.84 14.37
CA GLU A 209 -26.44 18.14 14.88
C GLU A 209 -26.39 16.68 14.37
N GLU A 210 -25.16 16.19 14.35
CA GLU A 210 -24.62 15.01 13.69
C GLU A 210 -25.30 13.68 14.04
N ASP A 211 -25.58 12.83 13.04
CA ASP A 211 -25.80 11.39 13.23
C ASP A 211 -25.10 10.58 12.11
N GLU A 212 -23.87 10.16 12.40
CA GLU A 212 -23.26 8.93 11.88
C GLU A 212 -23.54 7.80 12.88
N ASP A 213 -23.80 6.59 12.34
CA ASP A 213 -23.86 5.29 13.02
C ASP A 213 -25.16 4.90 13.75
N SER A 214 -25.97 4.05 13.10
CA SER A 214 -26.93 3.18 13.79
C SER A 214 -26.27 1.85 14.18
N ASP A 215 -25.84 1.74 15.43
CA ASP A 215 -25.50 0.48 16.10
C ASP A 215 -26.73 -0.14 16.80
N VAL A 216 -26.75 -1.46 16.94
CA VAL A 216 -27.74 -2.21 17.74
C VAL A 216 -27.18 -2.46 19.14
N LEU A 217 -27.79 -1.74 20.09
CA LEU A 217 -27.97 -1.90 21.55
C LEU A 217 -27.25 -3.05 22.30
N ILE A 218 -26.47 -2.68 23.32
CA ILE A 218 -26.35 -3.39 24.60
C ILE A 218 -26.60 -2.37 25.72
N ILE A 219 -27.44 -2.79 26.67
CA ILE A 219 -28.01 -2.05 27.80
C ILE A 219 -26.93 -1.76 28.85
N ASP A 220 -26.91 -0.52 29.35
CA ASP A 220 -26.07 -0.04 30.45
C ASP A 220 -26.95 0.10 31.71
N GLU A 221 -26.54 -0.52 32.81
CA GLU A 221 -27.14 -0.36 34.14
C GLU A 221 -26.13 0.30 35.08
N GLY A 222 -26.38 1.58 35.38
CA GLY A 222 -26.23 2.18 36.71
C GLY A 222 -24.82 2.48 37.24
N GLU A 223 -24.34 3.70 37.02
CA GLU A 223 -23.42 4.37 37.95
C GLU A 223 -24.22 5.06 39.07
N PRO A 224 -23.79 5.00 40.34
CA PRO A 224 -24.35 5.85 41.38
C PRO A 224 -23.68 7.23 41.42
N GLU A 225 -24.53 8.24 41.55
CA GLU A 225 -24.28 9.68 41.62
C GLU A 225 -23.31 10.09 42.74
N PHE A 226 -22.50 11.12 42.49
CA PHE A 226 -21.80 11.88 43.53
C PHE A 226 -22.24 13.36 43.46
N ASP A 227 -22.96 13.76 44.50
CA ASP A 227 -23.55 15.07 44.75
C ASP A 227 -22.48 16.05 45.31
N PRO A 228 -22.34 17.28 44.77
CA PRO A 228 -21.27 18.20 45.15
C PRO A 228 -21.76 19.21 46.20
N GLU A 229 -21.75 18.87 47.48
CA GLU A 229 -21.89 19.86 48.56
C GLU A 229 -21.37 19.28 49.89
N HIS A 230 -20.13 19.63 50.28
CA HIS A 230 -19.66 19.86 51.66
C HIS A 230 -18.13 20.09 51.68
N GLU A 231 -17.71 21.34 51.92
CA GLU A 231 -16.37 21.63 52.47
C GLU A 231 -16.29 21.13 53.92
N PRO A 232 -15.09 20.73 54.37
CA PRO A 232 -14.64 21.26 55.65
C PRO A 232 -13.17 21.70 55.68
N GLU A 233 -12.93 22.56 56.66
CA GLU A 233 -11.77 23.38 56.98
C GLU A 233 -10.47 22.62 57.34
N PHE A 234 -9.35 23.31 57.08
CA PHE A 234 -8.01 23.33 57.72
C PHE A 234 -7.67 22.33 58.85
N ASP A 235 -6.47 21.72 58.76
CA ASP A 235 -5.40 21.99 59.74
C ASP A 235 -3.97 21.59 59.28
N SER A 236 -3.01 22.35 59.80
CA SER A 236 -1.53 22.36 59.67
C SER A 236 -0.82 21.02 59.99
N GLU A 237 0.39 20.69 59.51
CA GLU A 237 1.71 21.25 59.83
C GLU A 237 2.82 20.57 58.96
N PHE A 238 4.01 21.19 58.95
CA PHE A 238 5.35 20.75 58.49
C PHE A 238 5.84 21.20 57.11
N GLU A 239 6.42 22.42 57.09
CA GLU A 239 7.65 22.71 56.34
C GLU A 239 8.89 22.33 57.16
N PRO A 240 10.05 22.17 56.49
CA PRO A 240 11.12 23.11 56.82
C PRO A 240 11.80 23.73 55.61
N GLU A 241 12.04 25.03 55.77
CA GLU A 241 12.81 25.98 54.98
C GLU A 241 14.29 25.55 54.79
N VAL A 242 14.84 25.80 53.60
CA VAL A 242 16.24 26.23 53.43
C VAL A 242 16.30 27.28 52.31
N GLU A 243 16.89 28.43 52.65
CA GLU A 243 17.02 29.68 51.90
C GLU A 243 17.85 29.59 50.59
N PRO A 244 17.71 30.58 49.67
CA PRO A 244 18.41 30.63 48.40
C PRO A 244 19.79 31.31 48.54
N GLU A 245 20.86 30.62 48.15
CA GLU A 245 22.20 31.21 48.01
C GLU A 245 22.55 31.52 46.54
N GLU A 246 23.30 32.61 46.38
CA GLU A 246 23.61 33.41 45.19
C GLU A 246 24.42 32.67 44.09
N GLU A 247 24.29 33.19 42.86
CA GLU A 247 25.03 32.75 41.67
C GLU A 247 26.57 32.86 41.82
N PRO A 248 27.33 31.91 41.26
CA PRO A 248 28.60 32.21 40.62
C PRO A 248 28.40 32.27 39.11
N GLY A 249 28.67 33.44 38.54
CA GLY A 249 28.79 33.61 37.10
C GLY A 249 29.88 32.71 36.53
N ASP A 250 29.55 32.01 35.45
CA ASP A 250 30.52 31.48 34.51
C ASP A 250 29.91 31.55 33.10
N ASP A 251 30.55 32.34 32.25
CA ASP A 251 30.37 32.38 30.80
C ASP A 251 30.65 30.99 30.21
N VAL A 252 29.66 30.10 30.22
CA VAL A 252 29.68 28.90 29.37
C VAL A 252 28.91 29.24 28.10
N HIS A 253 29.66 29.73 27.10
CA HIS A 253 29.22 29.65 25.72
C HIS A 253 28.74 28.22 25.45
N PHE A 254 27.42 28.02 25.33
CA PHE A 254 26.85 26.82 24.74
C PHE A 254 27.35 26.74 23.30
N ILE A 255 28.47 26.03 23.09
CA ILE A 255 28.85 25.57 21.76
C ILE A 255 27.79 24.53 21.40
N SER A 256 26.78 24.94 20.62
CA SER A 256 25.79 24.01 20.08
C SER A 256 26.52 22.85 19.40
N SER A 257 26.13 21.61 19.70
CA SER A 257 26.67 20.39 19.05
C SER A 257 26.65 20.46 17.51
N ASP A 258 25.83 21.35 16.94
CA ASP A 258 25.80 21.68 15.51
C ASP A 258 27.13 22.19 14.93
N ARG A 259 27.97 22.89 15.72
CA ARG A 259 29.29 23.39 15.25
C ARG A 259 30.35 22.29 15.20
N VAL A 260 30.38 21.41 16.20
CA VAL A 260 31.40 20.35 16.35
C VAL A 260 31.33 19.30 15.23
N ASP A 261 30.16 19.14 14.60
CA ASP A 261 29.90 18.11 13.59
C ASP A 261 29.92 18.61 12.13
N CYS A 262 29.68 19.90 11.86
CA CYS A 262 29.90 20.46 10.53
C CYS A 262 31.40 20.58 10.21
N ASP A 263 32.22 20.83 11.24
CA ASP A 263 33.68 20.81 11.12
C ASP A 263 34.21 19.40 10.80
N PHE A 264 33.48 18.34 11.17
CA PHE A 264 33.92 16.97 10.90
C PHE A 264 34.01 16.65 9.41
N LEU A 265 32.96 16.91 8.61
CA LEU A 265 32.96 16.56 7.19
C LEU A 265 34.01 17.36 6.41
N ASN A 266 34.20 18.64 6.76
CA ASN A 266 35.27 19.47 6.22
C ASN A 266 36.66 18.96 6.64
N THR A 267 36.81 18.55 7.90
CA THR A 267 38.05 17.95 8.42
C THR A 267 38.39 16.66 7.68
N VAL A 268 37.40 15.79 7.43
CA VAL A 268 37.59 14.54 6.67
C VAL A 268 38.05 14.84 5.25
N ARG A 269 37.42 15.80 4.55
CA ARG A 269 37.83 16.19 3.20
C ARG A 269 39.24 16.77 3.15
N ASN A 270 39.65 17.52 4.16
CA ASN A 270 40.97 18.15 4.22
C ASN A 270 42.10 17.19 4.65
N LYS A 271 41.79 16.16 5.44
CA LYS A 271 42.79 15.22 5.97
C LYS A 271 43.00 13.97 5.10
N LEU A 272 41.98 13.54 4.38
CA LEU A 272 42.09 12.36 3.50
C LEU A 272 42.70 12.73 2.16
N SER A 273 43.50 11.82 1.60
CA SER A 273 43.88 11.86 0.18
C SER A 273 42.64 11.75 -0.72
N ASP A 274 42.72 12.18 -1.99
CA ASP A 274 41.58 12.05 -2.90
C ASP A 274 41.12 10.60 -3.10
N SER A 275 42.06 9.63 -3.09
CA SER A 275 41.72 8.20 -3.16
C SER A 275 41.01 7.71 -1.91
N ASP A 276 41.49 8.08 -0.71
CA ASP A 276 40.85 7.69 0.55
C ASP A 276 39.49 8.36 0.72
N TYR A 277 39.37 9.61 0.28
CA TYR A 277 38.10 10.33 0.32
C TYR A 277 37.08 9.73 -0.66
N ALA A 278 37.49 9.28 -1.85
CA ALA A 278 36.59 8.58 -2.77
C ALA A 278 36.04 7.28 -2.14
N ILE A 279 36.86 6.55 -1.37
CA ILE A 279 36.42 5.39 -0.60
C ILE A 279 35.43 5.82 0.49
N PHE A 280 35.78 6.85 1.28
CA PHE A 280 34.90 7.41 2.31
C PHE A 280 33.54 7.81 1.76
N ASP A 281 33.52 8.57 0.67
CA ASP A 281 32.33 9.06 -0.04
C ASP A 281 31.45 7.89 -0.50
N SER A 282 32.04 6.90 -1.18
CA SER A 282 31.33 5.71 -1.64
C SER A 282 30.66 4.95 -0.49
N TRP A 283 31.33 4.81 0.66
CA TRP A 283 30.76 4.15 1.83
C TRP A 283 29.68 4.97 2.52
N CYS A 284 29.85 6.28 2.63
CA CYS A 284 28.83 7.18 3.17
C CYS A 284 27.56 7.11 2.32
N GLN A 285 27.70 7.11 0.99
CA GLN A 285 26.60 6.89 0.05
C GLN A 285 25.91 5.54 0.30
N LYS A 286 26.66 4.45 0.47
CA LYS A 286 26.10 3.12 0.79
C LYS A 286 25.37 3.09 2.13
N PHE A 287 25.88 3.77 3.16
CA PHE A 287 25.21 3.86 4.46
C PHE A 287 23.89 4.60 4.36
N ILE A 288 23.89 5.73 3.66
CA ILE A 288 22.68 6.52 3.46
C ILE A 288 21.68 5.73 2.63
N GLU A 289 22.09 5.15 1.49
CA GLU A 289 21.24 4.29 0.67
C GLU A 289 20.64 3.14 1.50
N SER A 290 21.47 2.44 2.27
CA SER A 290 21.07 1.38 3.20
C SER A 290 20.04 1.86 4.21
N ARG A 291 20.20 3.07 4.75
CA ARG A 291 19.29 3.66 5.73
C ARG A 291 17.99 4.15 5.11
N VAL A 292 18.02 4.77 3.94
CA VAL A 292 16.85 5.45 3.37
C VAL A 292 16.04 4.54 2.44
N LEU A 293 16.68 3.58 1.76
CA LEU A 293 15.98 2.63 0.88
C LEU A 293 15.66 1.31 1.58
N PHE A 294 16.56 0.87 2.48
CA PHE A 294 16.46 -0.44 3.13
C PHE A 294 16.26 -0.38 4.63
N ASN A 295 16.22 0.84 5.20
CA ASN A 295 16.05 1.07 6.63
C ASN A 295 17.02 0.26 7.52
N ALA A 296 18.29 0.17 7.09
CA ALA A 296 19.35 -0.42 7.90
C ALA A 296 19.44 0.26 9.27
N THR A 297 19.55 -0.54 10.33
CA THR A 297 19.72 -0.02 11.69
C THR A 297 21.15 0.47 11.88
N ILE A 298 21.37 1.40 12.83
CA ILE A 298 22.73 1.86 13.18
C ILE A 298 23.66 0.67 13.49
N PRO A 299 23.28 -0.31 14.35
CA PRO A 299 24.10 -1.51 14.54
C PRO A 299 24.33 -2.32 13.25
N GLY A 300 23.37 -2.33 12.33
CA GLY A 300 23.51 -2.98 11.03
C GLY A 300 24.56 -2.31 10.13
N LEU A 301 24.62 -0.97 10.15
CA LEU A 301 25.66 -0.21 9.48
C LEU A 301 27.02 -0.39 10.16
N HIS A 302 27.07 -0.27 11.48
CA HIS A 302 28.32 -0.40 12.24
C HIS A 302 28.98 -1.77 12.00
N ASN A 303 28.18 -2.84 11.97
CA ASN A 303 28.68 -4.20 11.70
C ASN A 303 29.23 -4.41 10.29
N SER A 304 29.06 -3.46 9.38
CA SER A 304 29.57 -3.54 8.01
C SER A 304 30.97 -2.97 7.82
N ILE A 305 31.44 -2.20 8.80
CA ILE A 305 32.74 -1.54 8.79
C ILE A 305 33.91 -2.52 9.01
N PRO A 306 33.84 -3.47 9.98
CA PRO A 306 34.99 -4.31 10.33
C PRO A 306 35.50 -5.20 9.18
N THR A 307 34.64 -5.65 8.28
CA THR A 307 35.00 -6.58 7.20
C THR A 307 35.76 -5.91 6.04
N TYR A 308 35.76 -4.57 5.97
CA TYR A 308 36.52 -3.81 4.97
C TYR A 308 37.69 -3.06 5.60
N ALA A 309 37.55 -2.64 6.86
CA ALA A 309 38.58 -1.92 7.57
C ALA A 309 39.86 -2.72 7.85
N SER A 310 39.84 -4.05 7.70
CA SER A 310 41.05 -4.90 7.69
C SER A 310 41.90 -4.72 6.43
N THR A 311 41.32 -4.22 5.33
CA THR A 311 41.99 -3.99 4.04
C THR A 311 42.40 -2.54 3.79
N LEU A 312 41.96 -1.62 4.67
CA LEU A 312 42.24 -0.19 4.55
C LEU A 312 43.64 0.12 5.11
N SER A 313 44.52 0.67 4.28
CA SER A 313 45.87 1.08 4.68
C SER A 313 45.88 2.29 5.63
N ASN A 314 44.79 3.06 5.68
CA ASN A 314 44.67 4.29 6.48
C ASN A 314 43.75 4.08 7.72
N PRO A 315 44.28 4.13 8.95
CA PRO A 315 43.51 3.92 10.18
C PRO A 315 42.47 5.03 10.46
N ASP A 316 42.70 6.26 9.98
CA ASP A 316 41.76 7.38 10.16
C ASP A 316 40.44 7.15 9.40
N LEU A 317 40.52 6.48 8.24
CA LEU A 317 39.36 6.18 7.41
C LEU A 317 38.36 5.27 8.14
N ARG A 318 38.85 4.27 8.89
CA ARG A 318 38.01 3.41 9.73
C ARG A 318 37.29 4.23 10.80
N TYR A 319 38.01 5.11 11.49
CA TYR A 319 37.43 5.99 12.51
C TYR A 319 36.33 6.88 11.92
N TYR A 320 36.58 7.49 10.76
CA TYR A 320 35.59 8.35 10.09
C TYR A 320 34.34 7.60 9.65
N LEU A 321 34.49 6.40 9.08
CA LEU A 321 33.36 5.55 8.69
C LEU A 321 32.52 5.09 9.88
N THR A 322 33.15 4.76 11.01
CA THR A 322 32.45 4.41 12.25
C THR A 322 31.61 5.58 12.74
N ARG A 323 32.19 6.79 12.80
CA ARG A 323 31.46 7.99 13.20
C ARG A 323 30.27 8.28 12.28
N MET A 324 30.45 8.07 10.96
CA MET A 324 29.37 8.22 9.97
C MET A 324 28.25 7.19 10.16
N ALA A 325 28.56 5.93 10.44
CA ALA A 325 27.55 4.89 10.67
C ALA A 325 26.72 5.14 11.93
N ASP A 326 27.34 5.67 12.98
CA ASP A 326 26.72 5.87 14.29
C ASP A 326 25.87 7.15 14.36
N SER A 327 26.19 8.18 13.58
CA SER A 327 25.49 9.46 13.62
C SER A 327 24.51 9.63 12.47
N SER A 328 23.21 9.54 12.80
CA SER A 328 22.13 9.88 11.87
C SER A 328 22.17 11.33 11.39
N PHE A 329 22.68 12.23 12.23
CA PHE A 329 22.86 13.64 11.91
C PHE A 329 23.97 13.85 10.88
N LEU A 330 25.13 13.19 11.05
CA LEU A 330 26.20 13.27 10.06
C LEU A 330 25.79 12.68 8.72
N GLN A 331 25.02 11.61 8.72
CA GLN A 331 24.42 11.05 7.49
C GLN A 331 23.49 12.06 6.80
N GLU A 332 22.66 12.78 7.57
CA GLU A 332 21.81 13.85 7.04
C GLU A 332 22.68 14.98 6.46
N LYS A 333 23.68 15.47 7.20
CA LYS A 333 24.59 16.52 6.74
C LYS A 333 25.38 16.13 5.49
N PHE A 334 25.85 14.90 5.43
CA PHE A 334 26.52 14.37 4.24
C PHE A 334 25.55 14.30 3.05
N ALA A 335 24.31 13.82 3.25
CA ALA A 335 23.30 13.80 2.20
C ALA A 335 22.99 15.23 1.69
N MET A 336 23.00 16.24 2.56
CA MET A 336 22.82 17.65 2.20
C MET A 336 23.93 18.20 1.30
N MET A 337 25.12 17.57 1.26
CA MET A 337 26.21 17.97 0.37
C MET A 337 26.00 17.53 -1.08
N ASP A 338 25.13 16.56 -1.35
CA ASP A 338 24.79 16.16 -2.72
C ASP A 338 24.07 17.31 -3.44
N ALA A 339 24.59 17.74 -4.60
CA ALA A 339 24.01 18.83 -5.38
C ALA A 339 22.53 18.61 -5.77
N ARG A 340 22.10 17.34 -5.81
CA ARG A 340 20.72 16.94 -6.13
C ARG A 340 19.82 16.95 -4.90
N TYR A 341 20.37 16.95 -3.69
CA TYR A 341 19.55 17.07 -2.49
C TYR A 341 18.76 18.39 -2.50
N ILE A 342 17.52 18.33 -2.02
CA ILE A 342 16.63 19.48 -1.89
C ILE A 342 16.19 19.55 -0.44
N GLN A 343 16.58 20.61 0.27
CA GLN A 343 16.23 20.79 1.66
C GLN A 343 14.73 21.07 1.81
N PRO A 344 13.98 20.27 2.61
CA PRO A 344 12.62 20.62 2.98
C PRO A 344 12.58 21.95 3.73
N LYS A 345 11.70 22.86 3.30
CA LYS A 345 11.42 24.12 4.01
C LYS A 345 10.35 23.89 5.05
N ALA A 346 10.69 24.12 6.31
CA ALA A 346 9.74 24.07 7.41
C ALA A 346 8.95 25.39 7.48
N PHE A 347 7.66 25.27 7.70
CA PHE A 347 6.75 26.36 8.03
C PHE A 347 5.97 25.99 9.27
N TYR A 348 5.39 26.98 9.93
CA TYR A 348 4.75 26.81 11.23
C TYR A 348 3.31 27.28 11.17
N LEU A 349 2.46 26.49 11.81
CA LEU A 349 1.12 26.87 12.18
C LEU A 349 1.16 27.78 13.41
N ASP A 350 0.11 28.56 13.61
CA ASP A 350 -0.05 29.42 14.80
C ASP A 350 -0.02 28.65 16.13
N ASN A 351 -0.39 27.37 16.14
CA ASN A 351 -0.32 26.46 17.27
C ASN A 351 1.07 25.82 17.48
N GLY A 352 2.10 26.32 16.78
CA GLY A 352 3.49 25.86 16.89
C GLY A 352 3.80 24.54 16.18
N LYS A 353 2.81 23.88 15.57
CA LYS A 353 3.03 22.66 14.76
C LYS A 353 3.63 23.02 13.41
N SER A 354 4.44 22.13 12.86
CA SER A 354 5.17 22.39 11.61
C SER A 354 4.58 21.63 10.42
N TYR A 355 4.61 22.25 9.25
CA TYR A 355 4.42 21.59 7.95
C TYR A 355 5.64 21.81 7.05
N TYR A 356 5.78 21.00 6.00
CA TYR A 356 6.98 20.98 5.18
C TYR A 356 6.63 21.11 3.70
N TYR A 357 7.33 22.01 3.03
CA TYR A 357 7.24 22.26 1.59
C TYR A 357 8.59 21.99 0.93
N ILE A 358 8.56 21.26 -0.18
CA ILE A 358 9.74 21.01 -1.01
C ILE A 358 9.76 22.01 -2.16
N PRO A 359 10.79 22.88 -2.28
CA PRO A 359 10.84 23.92 -3.31
C PRO A 359 10.63 23.39 -4.72
N ILE A 360 9.48 23.72 -5.31
CA ILE A 360 9.05 23.15 -6.59
C ILE A 360 10.02 23.47 -7.73
N ARG A 361 10.57 24.69 -7.77
CA ARG A 361 11.56 25.07 -8.79
C ARG A 361 12.79 24.16 -8.75
N GLU A 362 13.27 23.80 -7.56
CA GLU A 362 14.41 22.88 -7.43
C GLU A 362 14.06 21.46 -7.87
N ILE A 363 12.86 20.97 -7.55
CA ILE A 363 12.39 19.67 -8.05
C ILE A 363 12.42 19.68 -9.59
N LEU A 364 11.90 20.74 -10.18
CA LEU A 364 11.79 20.86 -11.64
C LEU A 364 13.16 20.88 -12.32
N THR A 365 14.11 21.66 -11.80
CA THR A 365 15.44 21.80 -12.40
C THR A 365 16.35 20.60 -12.14
N LYS A 366 16.27 19.96 -10.96
CA LYS A 366 17.19 18.87 -10.57
C LYS A 366 16.72 17.50 -11.03
N TYR A 367 15.41 17.26 -11.13
CA TYR A 367 14.85 15.91 -11.36
C TYR A 367 13.85 15.81 -12.51
N VAL A 368 13.23 16.92 -12.94
CA VAL A 368 12.18 16.87 -13.96
C VAL A 368 12.69 17.17 -15.35
N LEU A 369 13.31 18.33 -15.54
CA LEU A 369 13.75 18.80 -16.84
C LEU A 369 14.94 17.99 -17.32
N ASN A 370 14.84 17.53 -18.56
CA ASN A 370 15.88 16.88 -19.34
C ASN A 370 15.59 17.16 -20.83
N ASP A 371 16.58 16.94 -21.68
CA ASP A 371 16.49 17.19 -23.12
C ASP A 371 15.28 16.50 -23.76
N ASP A 372 15.03 15.23 -23.45
CA ASP A 372 13.91 14.45 -23.99
C ASP A 372 12.55 15.11 -23.69
N LEU A 373 12.34 15.51 -22.43
CA LEU A 373 11.10 16.15 -22.00
C LEU A 373 10.91 17.51 -22.67
N VAL A 374 11.98 18.29 -22.77
CA VAL A 374 11.97 19.59 -23.43
C VAL A 374 11.65 19.44 -24.92
N HIS A 375 12.23 18.44 -25.59
CA HIS A 375 11.89 18.12 -26.97
C HIS A 375 10.42 17.73 -27.13
N ILE A 376 9.88 16.88 -26.24
CA ILE A 376 8.45 16.53 -26.24
C ILE A 376 7.57 17.78 -26.13
N ILE A 377 7.86 18.66 -25.18
CA ILE A 377 7.10 19.90 -24.97
C ILE A 377 7.10 20.76 -26.24
N ARG A 378 8.26 20.93 -26.87
CA ARG A 378 8.41 21.78 -28.06
C ARG A 378 7.76 21.24 -29.33
N GLN A 379 7.49 19.93 -29.38
CA GLN A 379 6.81 19.29 -30.51
C GLN A 379 5.29 19.39 -30.40
N GLU A 380 4.75 19.80 -29.26
CA GLU A 380 3.31 19.98 -29.07
C GLU A 380 2.78 21.19 -29.86
N ASN A 381 1.66 21.00 -30.52
CA ASN A 381 0.88 22.02 -31.21
C ASN A 381 -0.60 21.82 -30.90
N THR A 382 -1.48 22.61 -31.51
CA THR A 382 -2.92 22.50 -31.26
C THR A 382 -3.51 21.17 -31.73
N ASP A 383 -2.91 20.52 -32.72
CA ASP A 383 -3.50 19.38 -33.42
C ASP A 383 -3.14 18.04 -32.77
N ASN A 384 -2.01 17.99 -32.06
CA ASN A 384 -1.49 16.76 -31.42
C ASN A 384 -1.71 16.69 -29.89
N VAL A 385 -2.52 17.58 -29.32
CA VAL A 385 -2.88 17.60 -27.90
C VAL A 385 -4.39 17.41 -27.68
N SER A 386 -4.78 17.03 -26.46
CA SER A 386 -6.19 16.88 -26.11
C SER A 386 -6.96 18.21 -26.15
N PRO A 387 -8.30 18.18 -26.32
CA PRO A 387 -9.12 19.38 -26.26
C PRO A 387 -8.90 20.22 -25.00
N TYR A 388 -8.72 19.59 -23.85
CA TYR A 388 -8.40 20.30 -22.60
C TYR A 388 -7.12 21.15 -22.72
N VAL A 389 -6.04 20.55 -23.22
CA VAL A 389 -4.74 21.23 -23.37
C VAL A 389 -4.82 22.34 -24.42
N ARG A 390 -5.53 22.11 -25.51
CA ARG A 390 -5.78 23.10 -26.57
C ARG A 390 -6.55 24.30 -26.03
N ASN A 391 -7.71 24.05 -25.42
CA ASN A 391 -8.66 25.08 -24.99
C ASN A 391 -8.11 25.98 -23.88
N ASN A 392 -7.18 25.46 -23.06
CA ASN A 392 -6.54 26.21 -21.99
C ASN A 392 -5.17 26.80 -22.38
N GLY A 393 -4.73 26.62 -23.64
CA GLY A 393 -3.43 27.13 -24.09
C GLY A 393 -2.24 26.52 -23.33
N PHE A 394 -2.33 25.22 -23.02
CA PHE A 394 -1.30 24.46 -22.29
C PHE A 394 -0.35 23.67 -23.19
N HIS A 395 -0.54 23.71 -24.51
CA HIS A 395 0.41 23.14 -25.49
C HIS A 395 1.74 23.91 -25.44
N GLY A 396 2.86 23.22 -25.61
CA GLY A 396 4.17 23.87 -25.57
C GLY A 396 4.61 24.34 -24.18
N LYS A 397 3.91 23.91 -23.13
CA LYS A 397 4.22 24.23 -21.73
C LYS A 397 4.52 22.97 -20.92
N LEU A 398 5.39 23.09 -19.93
CA LEU A 398 5.55 22.10 -18.88
C LEU A 398 4.28 22.07 -18.02
N ARG A 399 3.50 20.99 -18.16
CA ARG A 399 2.23 20.77 -17.50
C ARG A 399 2.42 20.02 -16.18
N LEU A 400 2.26 20.74 -15.09
CA LEU A 400 2.32 20.19 -13.73
C LEU A 400 0.98 19.53 -13.36
N MET A 401 1.04 18.39 -12.69
CA MET A 401 -0.09 17.75 -12.04
C MET A 401 0.21 17.67 -10.55
N ILE A 402 -0.75 18.07 -9.72
CA ILE A 402 -0.64 17.97 -8.27
C ILE A 402 -1.63 16.92 -7.79
N TYR A 403 -1.13 15.86 -7.18
CA TYR A 403 -1.96 14.89 -6.48
C TYR A 403 -2.02 15.25 -4.99
N GLY A 404 -3.19 15.19 -4.38
CA GLY A 404 -3.36 15.31 -2.94
C GLY A 404 -4.19 14.19 -2.36
N ASP A 405 -3.78 13.70 -1.19
CA ASP A 405 -4.51 12.67 -0.44
C ASP A 405 -4.10 12.62 1.03
N GLU A 406 -5.02 12.12 1.86
CA GLU A 406 -4.82 11.83 3.28
C GLU A 406 -4.63 10.33 3.50
N PHE A 407 -3.54 9.94 4.17
CA PHE A 407 -3.36 8.54 4.55
C PHE A 407 -2.84 8.35 5.97
N GLY A 408 -3.29 7.28 6.61
CA GLY A 408 -2.80 6.85 7.93
C GLY A 408 -1.45 6.12 7.83
N ILE A 409 -0.52 6.43 8.73
CA ILE A 409 0.80 5.76 8.74
C ILE A 409 0.76 4.41 9.46
N CYS A 410 -0.03 4.30 10.52
CA CYS A 410 -0.12 3.09 11.32
C CYS A 410 -1.12 2.10 10.71
N ASN A 411 -0.91 0.80 10.96
CA ASN A 411 -1.78 -0.26 10.47
C ASN A 411 -3.21 -0.06 11.04
N PRO A 412 -4.28 -0.05 10.21
CA PRO A 412 -5.66 0.27 10.62
C PRO A 412 -6.29 -0.58 11.73
N LEU A 413 -5.62 -1.63 12.20
CA LEU A 413 -6.14 -2.57 13.22
C LEU A 413 -5.87 -2.14 14.68
N ARG A 414 -5.46 -0.88 14.93
CA ARG A 414 -5.22 -0.35 16.30
C ARG A 414 -5.84 1.03 16.46
N GLU A 415 -6.22 1.42 17.67
CA GLU A 415 -6.68 2.79 18.03
C GLU A 415 -5.72 3.89 17.53
N SER A 416 -4.42 3.58 17.42
CA SER A 416 -3.38 4.46 16.86
C SER A 416 -3.47 4.73 15.35
N SER A 417 -4.36 4.06 14.63
CA SER A 417 -4.58 4.27 13.18
C SER A 417 -5.21 5.63 12.86
N ARG A 418 -6.06 6.15 13.76
CA ARG A 418 -6.65 7.49 13.65
C ARG A 418 -5.68 8.60 14.09
N LYS A 419 -4.71 8.27 14.95
CA LYS A 419 -3.80 9.23 15.59
C LYS A 419 -2.73 9.81 14.66
N TYR A 420 -2.23 9.04 13.70
CA TYR A 420 -1.12 9.46 12.83
C TYR A 420 -1.51 9.47 11.35
N LYS A 421 -2.34 10.46 10.99
CA LYS A 421 -2.69 10.76 9.59
C LYS A 421 -1.82 11.90 9.08
N VAL A 422 -1.45 11.83 7.81
CA VAL A 422 -0.80 12.93 7.11
C VAL A 422 -1.55 13.22 5.82
N TYR A 423 -1.57 14.49 5.46
CA TYR A 423 -1.93 14.90 4.12
C TYR A 423 -0.65 15.16 3.34
N VAL A 424 -0.59 14.70 2.10
CA VAL A 424 0.54 14.92 1.22
C VAL A 424 0.09 15.54 -0.09
N LEU A 425 0.94 16.40 -0.65
CA LEU A 425 0.89 16.77 -2.05
C LEU A 425 2.07 16.15 -2.78
N TYR A 426 1.80 15.55 -3.94
CA TYR A 426 2.80 15.06 -4.87
C TYR A 426 2.76 15.84 -6.18
N LEU A 427 3.94 16.05 -6.77
CA LEU A 427 4.12 16.61 -8.09
C LEU A 427 4.37 15.49 -9.10
N ASP A 428 3.67 15.57 -10.23
CA ASP A 428 3.81 14.72 -11.42
C ASP A 428 3.70 15.58 -12.69
N ILE A 429 4.09 15.04 -13.85
CA ILE A 429 4.29 15.78 -15.11
C ILE A 429 3.48 15.17 -16.24
N ASN A 430 2.52 15.94 -16.74
CA ASN A 430 1.60 15.49 -17.79
C ASN A 430 2.24 15.46 -19.19
N ASN A 431 3.44 15.99 -19.43
CA ASN A 431 4.03 15.88 -20.77
C ASN A 431 4.66 14.48 -20.99
N ARG A 432 5.08 13.80 -19.93
CA ARG A 432 5.79 12.50 -20.03
C ARG A 432 4.84 11.38 -20.42
N LYS A 433 5.32 10.40 -21.19
CA LYS A 433 4.60 9.12 -21.36
C LYS A 433 4.24 8.55 -19.99
N PHE A 434 3.07 7.95 -19.86
CA PHE A 434 2.61 7.42 -18.57
C PHE A 434 3.63 6.42 -18.02
N THR A 435 4.13 6.66 -16.81
CA THR A 435 4.97 5.74 -16.08
C THR A 435 4.34 5.45 -14.72
N SER A 436 4.54 4.23 -14.21
CA SER A 436 4.21 3.88 -12.83
C SER A 436 5.44 3.93 -11.91
N LYS A 437 6.51 4.62 -12.34
CA LYS A 437 7.79 4.61 -11.64
C LYS A 437 7.77 5.62 -10.50
N LYS A 438 8.23 5.20 -9.32
CA LYS A 438 8.25 6.06 -8.12
C LYS A 438 9.13 7.30 -8.29
N ARG A 439 10.20 7.22 -9.10
CA ARG A 439 11.13 8.33 -9.34
C ARG A 439 10.51 9.52 -10.09
N ASP A 440 9.40 9.29 -10.77
CA ASP A 440 8.71 10.31 -11.56
C ASP A 440 7.66 11.08 -10.75
N VAL A 441 7.41 10.66 -9.50
CA VAL A 441 6.52 11.32 -8.54
C VAL A 441 7.37 11.95 -7.44
N HIS A 442 7.14 13.23 -7.15
CA HIS A 442 7.94 13.97 -6.17
C HIS A 442 7.09 14.47 -5.01
N LEU A 443 7.59 14.33 -3.78
CA LEU A 443 6.96 14.96 -2.62
C LEU A 443 7.03 16.49 -2.77
N LEU A 444 5.88 17.14 -2.69
CA LEU A 444 5.75 18.59 -2.85
C LEU A 444 5.47 19.26 -1.50
N MET A 445 4.54 18.71 -0.73
CA MET A 445 4.16 19.26 0.58
C MET A 445 3.62 18.17 1.50
N ILE A 446 3.80 18.31 2.81
CA ILE A 446 3.28 17.36 3.81
C ILE A 446 2.94 18.07 5.12
N TRP A 447 1.79 17.73 5.70
CA TRP A 447 1.33 18.21 7.00
C TRP A 447 0.46 17.18 7.72
N CYS A 448 0.16 17.44 8.99
CA CYS A 448 -0.82 16.68 9.76
C CYS A 448 -2.19 17.39 9.66
N PRO A 449 -3.25 16.73 9.14
CA PRO A 449 -4.58 17.33 9.05
C PRO A 449 -5.12 17.79 10.40
N ASN A 450 -4.85 17.02 11.46
CA ASN A 450 -5.31 17.34 12.81
C ASN A 450 -4.64 18.61 13.35
N ASP A 451 -3.35 18.81 13.04
CA ASP A 451 -2.62 20.02 13.45
C ASP A 451 -3.17 21.26 12.74
N LEU A 452 -3.62 21.14 11.48
CA LEU A 452 -4.30 22.23 10.77
C LEU A 452 -5.70 22.50 11.35
N LYS A 453 -6.47 21.44 11.66
CA LYS A 453 -7.81 21.56 12.24
C LYS A 453 -7.82 22.28 13.59
N THR A 454 -6.75 22.13 14.39
CA THR A 454 -6.59 22.82 15.68
C THR A 454 -5.87 24.17 15.59
N SER A 455 -5.59 24.66 14.37
CA SER A 455 -5.03 25.98 14.11
C SER A 455 -6.13 26.95 13.68
N SER A 456 -5.89 28.27 13.75
CA SER A 456 -6.82 29.26 13.15
C SER A 456 -6.62 29.42 11.63
N GLN A 457 -5.57 28.82 11.08
CA GLN A 457 -5.22 28.91 9.67
C GLN A 457 -6.04 27.95 8.82
N SER A 458 -6.38 28.42 7.61
CA SER A 458 -7.09 27.64 6.61
C SER A 458 -6.14 26.86 5.69
N LEU A 459 -6.71 25.96 4.89
CA LEU A 459 -5.99 25.30 3.81
C LEU A 459 -5.36 26.31 2.83
N LEU A 460 -6.05 27.42 2.55
CA LEU A 460 -5.55 28.48 1.68
C LEU A 460 -4.26 29.11 2.23
N ASP A 461 -4.19 29.29 3.55
CA ASP A 461 -3.06 29.94 4.22
C ASP A 461 -1.80 29.09 4.12
N ILE A 462 -1.91 27.78 4.42
CA ILE A 462 -0.76 26.87 4.34
C ILE A 462 -0.31 26.61 2.88
N MET A 463 -1.20 26.80 1.90
CA MET A 463 -0.89 26.67 0.47
C MET A 463 -0.20 27.90 -0.12
N SER A 464 -0.10 29.00 0.65
CA SER A 464 0.48 30.26 0.17
C SER A 464 1.93 30.14 -0.33
N PRO A 465 2.86 29.40 0.32
CA PRO A 465 4.24 29.24 -0.17
C PRO A 465 4.29 28.57 -1.54
N LEU A 466 3.57 27.46 -1.71
CA LEU A 466 3.49 26.72 -2.96
C LEU A 466 2.81 27.56 -4.06
N SER A 467 1.69 28.23 -3.74
CA SER A 467 0.98 29.09 -4.68
C SER A 467 1.85 30.26 -5.17
N GLY A 468 2.66 30.86 -4.28
CA GLY A 468 3.59 31.92 -4.64
C GLY A 468 4.68 31.46 -5.61
N ASP A 469 5.25 30.27 -5.40
CA ASP A 469 6.24 29.69 -6.32
C ASP A 469 5.61 29.29 -7.66
N LEU A 470 4.40 28.74 -7.65
CA LEU A 470 3.65 28.41 -8.87
C LEU A 470 3.34 29.65 -9.71
N LEU A 471 2.90 30.76 -9.09
CA LEU A 471 2.67 32.03 -9.80
C LEU A 471 3.92 32.53 -10.50
N LYS A 472 5.08 32.49 -9.81
CA LYS A 472 6.37 32.87 -10.40
C LYS A 472 6.73 31.96 -11.57
N LEU A 473 6.60 30.65 -11.42
CA LEU A 473 6.87 29.69 -12.49
C LEU A 473 5.96 29.89 -13.71
N ILE A 474 4.67 30.14 -13.50
CA ILE A 474 3.71 30.36 -14.59
C ILE A 474 4.04 31.64 -15.36
N ARG A 475 4.44 32.70 -14.65
CA ARG A 475 4.79 33.99 -15.24
C ARG A 475 6.13 33.98 -15.96
N GLU A 476 7.14 33.36 -15.36
CA GLU A 476 8.55 33.48 -15.79
C GLU A 476 9.07 32.25 -16.52
N GLY A 477 8.40 31.10 -16.41
CA GLY A 477 8.94 29.82 -16.89
C GLY A 477 10.21 29.39 -16.15
N ILE A 478 10.96 28.49 -16.77
CA ILE A 478 12.26 28.00 -16.29
C ILE A 478 13.29 28.15 -17.41
N MET A 479 14.43 28.80 -17.11
CA MET A 479 15.57 28.81 -18.03
C MET A 479 16.24 27.43 -18.02
N TYR A 480 16.41 26.84 -19.20
CA TYR A 480 17.02 25.54 -19.39
C TYR A 480 18.07 25.63 -20.51
N ASP A 481 19.21 24.97 -20.34
CA ASP A 481 20.24 24.89 -21.38
C ASP A 481 20.02 23.60 -22.18
N LEU A 482 19.63 23.76 -23.45
CA LEU A 482 19.43 22.66 -24.39
C LEU A 482 20.50 22.76 -25.48
N ASN A 483 21.43 21.81 -25.52
CA ASN A 483 22.54 21.77 -26.48
C ASN A 483 23.37 23.08 -26.54
N GLY A 484 23.61 23.72 -25.38
CA GLY A 484 24.35 24.98 -25.29
C GLY A 484 23.51 26.23 -25.60
N GLN A 485 22.21 26.07 -25.91
CA GLN A 485 21.27 27.16 -26.10
C GLN A 485 20.38 27.34 -24.88
N SER A 486 20.45 28.52 -24.26
CA SER A 486 19.53 28.90 -23.20
C SER A 486 18.13 29.13 -23.78
N ILE A 487 17.17 28.33 -23.33
CA ILE A 487 15.77 28.42 -23.72
C ILE A 487 14.89 28.66 -22.49
N GLN A 488 13.77 29.34 -22.69
CA GLN A 488 12.76 29.52 -21.66
C GLN A 488 11.67 28.46 -21.83
N VAL A 489 11.49 27.62 -20.82
CA VAL A 489 10.44 26.58 -20.78
C VAL A 489 9.23 27.14 -20.02
N PRO A 490 8.10 27.46 -20.70
CA PRO A 490 6.90 27.95 -20.02
C PRO A 490 6.28 26.85 -19.14
N VAL A 491 5.59 27.24 -18.07
CA VAL A 491 5.02 26.30 -17.08
C VAL A 491 3.54 26.59 -16.86
N CYS A 492 2.73 25.56 -16.61
CA CYS A 492 1.35 25.70 -16.16
C CYS A 492 0.93 24.59 -15.17
N LEU A 493 0.03 24.92 -14.25
CA LEU A 493 -0.70 23.91 -13.48
C LEU A 493 -1.84 23.37 -14.35
N SER A 494 -1.74 22.09 -14.71
CA SER A 494 -2.68 21.46 -15.64
C SER A 494 -3.75 20.65 -14.93
N HIS A 495 -3.45 19.93 -13.85
CA HIS A 495 -4.45 19.07 -13.20
C HIS A 495 -4.27 19.01 -11.68
N ILE A 496 -5.39 18.84 -10.99
CA ILE A 496 -5.45 18.44 -9.57
C ILE A 496 -6.05 17.04 -9.51
N LEU A 497 -5.31 16.12 -8.90
CA LEU A 497 -5.62 14.69 -8.81
C LEU A 497 -5.79 14.31 -7.33
N GLY A 498 -6.52 13.22 -7.09
CA GLY A 498 -6.84 12.72 -5.76
C GLY A 498 -8.09 11.86 -5.83
N ASP A 499 -8.41 11.19 -4.72
CA ASP A 499 -9.73 10.60 -4.57
C ASP A 499 -10.81 11.70 -4.50
N ASN A 500 -12.08 11.31 -4.53
CA ASN A 500 -13.18 12.29 -4.56
C ASN A 500 -13.18 13.23 -3.35
N LEU A 501 -12.80 12.74 -2.16
CA LEU A 501 -12.77 13.54 -0.94
C LEU A 501 -11.62 14.55 -0.95
N SER A 502 -10.44 14.11 -1.37
CA SER A 502 -9.24 14.95 -1.42
C SER A 502 -9.35 16.01 -2.49
N VAL A 503 -9.89 15.68 -3.67
CA VAL A 503 -10.13 16.70 -4.69
C VAL A 503 -11.23 17.67 -4.25
N ALA A 504 -12.27 17.19 -3.56
CA ALA A 504 -13.28 18.10 -3.01
C ALA A 504 -12.66 19.09 -2.03
N GLU A 505 -11.81 18.62 -1.11
CA GLU A 505 -11.08 19.49 -0.17
C GLU A 505 -10.18 20.51 -0.89
N LEU A 506 -9.37 20.09 -1.86
CA LEU A 506 -8.47 20.99 -2.60
C LEU A 506 -9.21 22.01 -3.48
N LEU A 507 -10.40 21.67 -3.98
CA LEU A 507 -11.19 22.54 -4.86
C LEU A 507 -12.26 23.35 -4.12
N GLY A 508 -12.32 23.26 -2.79
CA GLY A 508 -13.34 23.97 -2.00
C GLY A 508 -14.77 23.47 -2.28
N LEU A 509 -14.90 22.18 -2.59
CA LEU A 509 -16.16 21.48 -2.77
C LEU A 509 -16.59 20.75 -1.48
N ARG A 510 -17.87 20.43 -1.38
CA ARG A 510 -18.45 19.65 -0.30
C ARG A 510 -17.81 18.26 -0.25
N ARG A 511 -17.25 17.93 0.91
CA ARG A 511 -16.56 16.65 1.18
C ARG A 511 -17.51 15.49 1.53
N SER A 512 -18.81 15.66 1.36
CA SER A 512 -19.79 14.60 1.61
C SER A 512 -20.72 14.44 0.42
N PHE A 513 -21.10 13.19 0.14
CA PHE A 513 -22.15 12.85 -0.82
C PHE A 513 -23.54 13.01 -0.19
N GLY A 514 -23.78 14.17 0.44
CA GLY A 514 -25.05 14.46 1.10
C GLY A 514 -26.23 14.49 0.12
N PRO A 515 -27.47 14.59 0.60
CA PRO A 515 -28.67 14.53 -0.24
C PRO A 515 -28.68 15.61 -1.35
N ALA A 516 -28.11 16.78 -1.07
CA ALA A 516 -28.11 17.94 -1.96
C ALA A 516 -27.04 17.93 -3.07
N PHE A 517 -26.05 17.03 -3.04
CA PHE A 517 -24.96 17.01 -4.03
C PHE A 517 -24.42 15.59 -4.23
N ALA A 518 -24.44 15.11 -5.48
CA ALA A 518 -23.90 13.79 -5.83
C ALA A 518 -22.75 13.85 -6.84
N CYS A 519 -22.77 14.76 -7.82
CA CYS A 519 -21.74 14.81 -8.87
C CYS A 519 -21.30 16.21 -9.25
N ARG A 520 -19.99 16.46 -9.19
CA ARG A 520 -19.37 17.71 -9.67
C ARG A 520 -19.38 17.88 -11.19
N HIS A 521 -19.49 16.78 -11.95
CA HIS A 521 -19.38 16.81 -13.41
C HIS A 521 -20.69 17.24 -14.09
N CYS A 522 -21.84 17.06 -13.44
CA CYS A 522 -23.14 17.47 -13.99
C CYS A 522 -24.01 18.27 -13.00
N GLY A 523 -23.64 18.35 -11.73
CA GLY A 523 -24.43 19.02 -10.68
C GLY A 523 -25.66 18.23 -10.23
N ILE A 524 -25.74 16.93 -10.52
CA ILE A 524 -26.88 16.12 -10.11
C ILE A 524 -26.95 15.95 -8.59
N GLN A 525 -28.19 15.91 -8.08
CA GLN A 525 -28.49 15.65 -6.68
C GLN A 525 -28.69 14.14 -6.42
N ARG A 526 -28.54 13.73 -5.16
CA ARG A 526 -28.59 12.31 -4.79
C ARG A 526 -29.98 11.70 -5.01
N SER A 527 -31.03 12.48 -4.78
CA SER A 527 -32.43 12.11 -5.02
C SER A 527 -32.74 11.79 -6.49
N GLN A 528 -31.94 12.30 -7.42
CA GLN A 528 -32.16 12.14 -8.86
C GLN A 528 -31.38 10.97 -9.46
N LEU A 529 -30.48 10.32 -8.70
CA LEU A 529 -29.66 9.21 -9.19
C LEU A 529 -30.48 7.99 -9.65
N SER A 530 -31.69 7.80 -9.13
CA SER A 530 -32.57 6.68 -9.45
C SER A 530 -33.53 6.93 -10.61
N SER A 531 -33.69 8.18 -11.05
CA SER A 531 -34.69 8.61 -12.04
C SER A 531 -34.09 9.17 -13.33
N LEU A 532 -32.78 9.00 -13.52
CA LEU A 532 -32.07 9.49 -14.69
C LEU A 532 -32.45 8.73 -15.96
N ASP A 533 -32.73 9.49 -17.02
CA ASP A 533 -32.71 9.01 -18.40
C ASP A 533 -31.27 9.10 -18.92
N ASP A 534 -30.64 7.95 -19.14
CA ASP A 534 -29.26 7.82 -19.62
C ASP A 534 -29.00 8.59 -20.93
N ASN A 535 -30.04 8.94 -21.69
CA ASN A 535 -29.92 9.70 -22.94
C ASN A 535 -29.86 11.22 -22.74
N LYS A 536 -30.00 11.72 -21.50
CA LYS A 536 -30.13 13.17 -21.21
C LYS A 536 -29.26 13.63 -20.05
N ILE A 537 -28.10 13.01 -19.84
CA ILE A 537 -27.17 13.46 -18.80
C ILE A 537 -26.54 14.79 -19.24
N PRO A 538 -26.78 15.92 -18.55
CA PRO A 538 -26.18 17.19 -18.91
C PRO A 538 -24.67 17.12 -18.64
N PHE A 539 -23.84 17.23 -19.70
CA PHE A 539 -22.38 17.23 -19.57
C PHE A 539 -21.76 18.63 -19.78
N ASP A 540 -22.58 19.68 -19.87
CA ASP A 540 -22.10 21.02 -20.20
C ASP A 540 -21.20 21.65 -19.11
N THR A 541 -21.13 21.08 -17.91
CA THR A 541 -20.34 21.62 -16.81
C THR A 541 -18.87 21.74 -17.15
N ILE A 542 -18.29 20.75 -17.84
CA ILE A 542 -16.87 20.78 -18.22
C ILE A 542 -16.57 21.92 -19.21
N HIS A 543 -17.59 22.42 -19.92
CA HIS A 543 -17.45 23.52 -20.86
C HIS A 543 -17.68 24.90 -20.20
N ARG A 544 -18.01 24.94 -18.91
CA ARG A 544 -18.18 26.19 -18.16
C ARG A 544 -16.84 26.92 -18.03
N SER A 545 -16.88 28.24 -18.22
CA SER A 545 -15.70 29.10 -18.12
C SER A 545 -15.34 29.42 -16.67
N TYR A 546 -14.11 29.88 -16.46
CA TYR A 546 -13.66 30.43 -15.17
C TYR A 546 -14.57 31.56 -14.66
N GLY A 547 -15.10 32.41 -15.55
CA GLY A 547 -16.05 33.44 -15.18
C GLY A 547 -17.39 32.90 -14.63
N SER A 548 -17.85 31.74 -15.11
CA SER A 548 -19.01 31.05 -14.52
C SER A 548 -18.72 30.59 -13.10
N TYR A 549 -17.53 30.04 -12.88
CA TYR A 549 -17.08 29.61 -11.55
C TYR A 549 -16.99 30.80 -10.58
N GLN A 550 -16.43 31.93 -11.01
CA GLN A 550 -16.33 33.12 -10.16
C GLN A 550 -17.71 33.65 -9.73
N LYS A 551 -18.69 33.65 -10.63
CA LYS A 551 -20.08 34.03 -10.30
C LYS A 551 -20.68 33.10 -9.24
N GLU A 552 -20.53 31.79 -9.43
CA GLU A 552 -21.02 30.76 -8.52
C GLU A 552 -20.36 30.90 -7.12
N LEU A 553 -19.04 31.05 -7.08
CA LEU A 553 -18.29 31.26 -5.84
C LEU A 553 -18.74 32.54 -5.11
N ASN A 554 -18.95 33.64 -5.84
CA ASN A 554 -19.41 34.89 -5.24
C ASN A 554 -20.80 34.75 -4.60
N LEU A 555 -21.70 33.96 -5.20
CA LEU A 555 -23.00 33.66 -4.59
C LEU A 555 -22.85 32.87 -3.30
N VAL A 556 -22.03 31.81 -3.31
CA VAL A 556 -21.75 30.98 -2.11
C VAL A 556 -21.14 31.82 -0.98
N LEU A 557 -20.21 32.72 -1.30
CA LEU A 557 -19.53 33.54 -0.29
C LEU A 557 -20.38 34.70 0.23
N SER A 558 -21.34 35.20 -0.55
CA SER A 558 -22.19 36.35 -0.18
C SER A 558 -23.52 35.94 0.47
N ASN A 559 -24.02 34.73 0.18
CA ASN A 559 -25.28 34.23 0.71
C ASN A 559 -25.10 32.84 1.36
N LYS A 560 -25.10 32.79 2.70
CA LYS A 560 -24.95 31.54 3.47
C LYS A 560 -26.07 30.52 3.22
N GLN A 561 -27.25 30.93 2.75
CA GLN A 561 -28.36 30.03 2.44
C GLN A 561 -28.28 29.46 1.02
N TYR A 562 -27.41 29.99 0.17
CA TYR A 562 -27.24 29.50 -1.19
C TYR A 562 -26.48 28.17 -1.19
N ILE A 563 -27.12 27.11 -1.70
CA ILE A 563 -26.51 25.80 -1.86
C ILE A 563 -26.09 25.65 -3.32
N SER A 564 -24.78 25.59 -3.57
CA SER A 564 -24.28 25.40 -4.93
C SER A 564 -24.69 24.03 -5.48
N PRO A 565 -25.28 23.96 -6.69
CA PRO A 565 -25.61 22.69 -7.34
C PRO A 565 -24.36 21.87 -7.70
N PHE A 566 -23.18 22.50 -7.76
CA PHE A 566 -21.90 21.83 -8.03
C PHE A 566 -21.11 21.53 -6.76
N GLY A 567 -21.73 21.73 -5.60
CA GLY A 567 -21.13 21.44 -4.30
C GLY A 567 -20.02 22.42 -3.92
N ILE A 568 -19.90 23.58 -4.55
CA ILE A 568 -18.92 24.61 -4.15
C ILE A 568 -19.31 25.18 -2.79
N THR A 569 -18.37 25.20 -1.85
CA THR A 569 -18.59 25.67 -0.47
C THR A 569 -17.62 26.76 -0.05
N CYS A 570 -16.41 26.79 -0.60
CA CYS A 570 -15.39 27.77 -0.24
C CYS A 570 -14.37 28.00 -1.37
N ARG A 571 -13.39 28.86 -1.12
CA ARG A 571 -12.28 29.10 -2.06
C ARG A 571 -11.36 27.86 -2.15
N PRO A 572 -10.90 27.48 -3.35
CA PRO A 572 -10.00 26.36 -3.54
C PRO A 572 -8.59 26.67 -3.04
N ALA A 573 -7.81 25.62 -2.77
CA ALA A 573 -6.42 25.70 -2.31
C ALA A 573 -5.51 26.56 -3.20
N PHE A 574 -5.77 26.56 -4.51
CA PHE A 574 -4.99 27.29 -5.52
C PHE A 574 -5.77 28.45 -6.17
N ASP A 575 -6.69 29.08 -5.44
CA ASP A 575 -7.54 30.20 -5.91
C ASP A 575 -6.73 31.32 -6.58
N LYS A 576 -5.57 31.67 -6.00
CA LYS A 576 -4.65 32.71 -6.52
C LYS A 576 -4.17 32.45 -7.96
N LEU A 577 -4.20 31.21 -8.44
CA LEU A 577 -3.78 30.86 -9.81
C LEU A 577 -4.88 31.09 -10.85
N GLY A 578 -6.11 31.42 -10.44
CA GLY A 578 -7.23 31.59 -11.36
C GLY A 578 -7.69 30.26 -11.97
N ILE A 579 -7.73 29.19 -11.17
CA ILE A 579 -8.08 27.85 -11.66
C ILE A 579 -9.57 27.74 -12.03
N ASN A 580 -9.87 27.04 -13.11
CA ASN A 580 -11.25 26.65 -13.42
C ASN A 580 -11.60 25.32 -12.73
N VAL A 581 -12.32 25.40 -11.61
CA VAL A 581 -12.71 24.24 -10.79
C VAL A 581 -13.47 23.17 -11.57
N TYR A 582 -14.22 23.54 -12.61
CA TYR A 582 -14.98 22.58 -13.43
C TYR A 582 -14.10 21.73 -14.37
N GLN A 583 -12.88 22.19 -14.68
CA GLN A 583 -12.01 21.61 -15.70
C GLN A 583 -10.66 21.11 -15.18
N ILE A 584 -10.24 21.53 -14.00
CA ILE A 584 -8.88 21.21 -13.52
C ILE A 584 -8.75 19.78 -12.96
N ALA A 585 -9.87 19.13 -12.61
CA ALA A 585 -9.87 17.83 -11.96
C ALA A 585 -10.59 16.74 -12.78
N PRO A 586 -9.84 15.84 -13.44
CA PRO A 586 -10.41 14.66 -14.08
C PRO A 586 -10.93 13.65 -13.05
N ALA A 587 -11.68 12.65 -13.50
CA ALA A 587 -12.17 11.57 -12.64
C ALA A 587 -11.06 10.59 -12.25
N ASP A 588 -11.14 10.06 -11.03
CA ASP A 588 -10.24 9.03 -10.54
C ASP A 588 -10.81 7.64 -10.81
N ILE A 589 -10.46 7.12 -11.98
CA ILE A 589 -10.94 5.80 -12.41
C ILE A 589 -10.57 4.68 -11.44
N PHE A 590 -9.47 4.81 -10.67
CA PHE A 590 -9.04 3.76 -9.76
C PHE A 590 -9.94 3.68 -8.55
N HIS A 591 -10.15 4.78 -7.81
CA HIS A 591 -11.02 4.75 -6.62
C HIS A 591 -12.50 4.63 -6.96
N ASP A 592 -12.94 5.16 -8.10
CA ASP A 592 -14.31 5.01 -8.58
C ASP A 592 -14.63 3.53 -8.86
N LEU A 593 -13.76 2.85 -9.62
CA LEU A 593 -13.93 1.44 -9.94
C LEU A 593 -13.59 0.52 -8.76
N ALA A 594 -12.36 0.58 -8.25
CA ALA A 594 -11.84 -0.39 -7.30
C ALA A 594 -12.55 -0.37 -5.95
N GLU A 595 -13.00 0.80 -5.48
CA GLU A 595 -13.64 0.94 -4.18
C GLU A 595 -15.14 1.15 -4.22
N GLY A 596 -15.67 1.65 -5.34
CA GLY A 596 -17.11 1.83 -5.53
C GLY A 596 -17.75 0.71 -6.32
N VAL A 597 -17.48 0.71 -7.63
CA VAL A 597 -18.29 -0.04 -8.59
C VAL A 597 -17.99 -1.54 -8.57
N VAL A 598 -16.72 -1.93 -8.51
CA VAL A 598 -16.29 -3.33 -8.53
C VAL A 598 -16.92 -4.14 -7.38
N PRO A 599 -16.84 -3.71 -6.10
CA PRO A 599 -17.47 -4.44 -5.00
C PRO A 599 -18.96 -4.71 -5.22
N LEU A 600 -19.71 -3.74 -5.75
CA LEU A 600 -21.15 -3.85 -5.99
C LEU A 600 -21.47 -4.89 -7.07
N VAL A 601 -20.83 -4.77 -8.24
CA VAL A 601 -21.09 -5.65 -9.40
C VAL A 601 -20.61 -7.08 -9.13
N ILE A 602 -19.44 -7.23 -8.51
CA ILE A 602 -18.90 -8.55 -8.18
C ILE A 602 -19.71 -9.22 -7.06
N GLY A 603 -20.21 -8.44 -6.09
CA GLY A 603 -21.16 -8.94 -5.09
C GLY A 603 -22.40 -9.56 -5.76
N LYS A 604 -23.03 -8.85 -6.70
CA LYS A 604 -24.15 -9.37 -7.49
C LYS A 604 -23.79 -10.60 -8.32
N SER A 605 -22.62 -10.61 -8.95
CA SER A 605 -22.12 -11.76 -9.70
C SER A 605 -21.99 -13.01 -8.82
N PHE A 606 -21.50 -12.85 -7.58
CA PHE A 606 -21.43 -13.95 -6.63
C PHE A 606 -22.79 -14.41 -6.09
N GLU A 607 -23.78 -13.51 -5.95
CA GLU A 607 -25.16 -13.91 -5.62
C GLU A 607 -25.71 -14.88 -6.67
N ILE A 608 -25.51 -14.57 -7.96
CA ILE A 608 -25.93 -15.40 -9.09
C ILE A 608 -25.14 -16.73 -9.11
N LEU A 609 -23.81 -16.68 -8.90
CA LEU A 609 -22.98 -17.88 -8.81
C LEU A 609 -23.39 -18.78 -7.64
N LYS A 610 -23.75 -18.22 -6.47
CA LYS A 610 -24.25 -19.00 -5.33
C LYS A 610 -25.56 -19.70 -5.68
N ALA A 611 -26.49 -19.01 -6.35
CA ALA A 611 -27.76 -19.57 -6.76
C ALA A 611 -27.59 -20.73 -7.77
N LYS A 612 -26.65 -20.60 -8.71
CA LYS A 612 -26.44 -21.59 -9.78
C LYS A 612 -25.52 -22.77 -9.40
N LEU A 613 -24.44 -22.51 -8.66
CA LEU A 613 -23.39 -23.50 -8.40
C LEU A 613 -23.39 -24.03 -6.96
N GLY A 614 -24.13 -23.39 -6.05
CA GLY A 614 -24.11 -23.68 -4.62
C GLY A 614 -22.96 -23.00 -3.88
N LEU A 615 -23.20 -22.64 -2.62
CA LEU A 615 -22.27 -21.90 -1.78
C LEU A 615 -20.92 -22.62 -1.58
N ASP A 616 -20.95 -23.93 -1.33
CA ASP A 616 -19.73 -24.69 -1.03
C ASP A 616 -18.80 -24.79 -2.23
N ARG A 617 -19.36 -24.96 -3.44
CA ARG A 617 -18.58 -24.97 -4.68
C ARG A 617 -17.94 -23.62 -4.94
N VAL A 618 -18.68 -22.51 -4.75
CA VAL A 618 -18.15 -21.15 -4.88
C VAL A 618 -17.01 -20.92 -3.88
N ARG A 619 -17.22 -21.25 -2.60
CA ARG A 619 -16.22 -21.08 -1.54
C ARG A 619 -14.97 -21.93 -1.77
N SER A 620 -15.15 -23.19 -2.16
CA SER A 620 -14.04 -24.13 -2.42
C SER A 620 -13.19 -23.67 -3.60
N ARG A 621 -13.81 -23.26 -4.72
CA ARG A 621 -13.08 -22.72 -5.88
C ARG A 621 -12.33 -21.44 -5.56
N PHE A 622 -12.98 -20.50 -4.88
CA PHE A 622 -12.33 -19.27 -4.47
C PHE A 622 -11.13 -19.53 -3.53
N SER A 623 -11.29 -20.48 -2.60
CA SER A 623 -10.23 -20.83 -1.64
C SER A 623 -9.04 -21.54 -2.28
N SER A 624 -9.29 -22.36 -3.30
CA SER A 624 -8.28 -23.12 -4.04
C SER A 624 -7.56 -22.32 -5.13
N PHE A 625 -8.02 -21.12 -5.47
CA PHE A 625 -7.33 -20.24 -6.42
C PHE A 625 -6.01 -19.69 -5.83
N LYS A 626 -4.88 -20.21 -6.32
CA LYS A 626 -3.53 -19.89 -5.80
C LYS A 626 -2.76 -18.84 -6.63
N ILE A 627 -3.29 -18.42 -7.78
CA ILE A 627 -2.53 -17.67 -8.80
C ILE A 627 -2.69 -16.14 -8.63
N TRP A 628 -2.88 -15.62 -7.42
CA TRP A 628 -3.03 -14.18 -7.20
C TRP A 628 -1.72 -13.41 -7.44
N VAL A 629 -1.79 -12.28 -8.16
CA VAL A 629 -0.64 -11.38 -8.37
C VAL A 629 -0.55 -10.34 -7.25
N ASN A 630 -1.66 -9.72 -6.88
CA ASN A 630 -1.73 -8.67 -5.85
C ASN A 630 -2.05 -9.21 -4.44
N GLY A 631 -1.95 -10.53 -4.26
CA GLY A 631 -2.27 -11.24 -3.02
C GLY A 631 -3.74 -11.63 -2.92
N LYS A 632 -4.04 -12.62 -2.06
CA LYS A 632 -5.39 -13.15 -1.87
C LYS A 632 -6.32 -12.10 -1.27
N ILE A 633 -7.55 -12.03 -1.80
CA ILE A 633 -8.61 -11.16 -1.32
C ILE A 633 -9.55 -11.92 -0.37
N GLY A 634 -10.06 -11.23 0.66
CA GLY A 634 -11.01 -11.79 1.61
C GLY A 634 -12.45 -11.54 1.16
N ILE A 635 -13.28 -12.57 1.14
CA ILE A 635 -14.71 -12.46 0.80
C ILE A 635 -15.52 -13.17 1.87
N ASN A 636 -16.51 -12.48 2.44
CA ASN A 636 -17.51 -13.14 3.27
C ASN A 636 -18.69 -13.59 2.40
N PHE A 637 -18.83 -14.91 2.24
CA PHE A 637 -19.91 -15.52 1.46
C PHE A 637 -21.15 -15.88 2.31
N GLN A 638 -21.07 -15.76 3.65
CA GLN A 638 -22.16 -16.11 4.56
C GLN A 638 -23.24 -15.02 4.62
N ASP A 639 -22.84 -13.76 4.47
CA ASP A 639 -23.77 -12.63 4.51
C ASP A 639 -24.77 -12.67 3.33
N ARG A 640 -25.97 -12.13 3.55
CA ARG A 640 -26.97 -11.90 2.50
C ARG A 640 -26.44 -10.96 1.41
N LEU A 641 -25.64 -9.97 1.81
CA LEU A 641 -24.91 -9.06 0.94
C LEU A 641 -23.42 -9.40 0.99
N ILE A 642 -22.84 -9.78 -0.15
CA ILE A 642 -21.46 -10.25 -0.21
C ILE A 642 -20.49 -9.07 -0.05
N LYS A 643 -19.73 -9.09 1.04
CA LYS A 643 -18.72 -8.06 1.35
C LYS A 643 -17.33 -8.49 0.89
N ILE A 644 -16.71 -7.68 0.03
CA ILE A 644 -15.38 -7.91 -0.54
C ILE A 644 -14.35 -7.04 0.19
N ARG A 645 -13.51 -7.67 1.03
CA ARG A 645 -12.48 -7.01 1.83
C ARG A 645 -11.09 -7.19 1.19
N GLY A 646 -10.45 -6.10 0.80
CA GLY A 646 -9.12 -6.11 0.21
C GLY A 646 -8.71 -4.74 -0.32
N LYS A 647 -7.46 -4.63 -0.77
CA LYS A 647 -6.90 -3.43 -1.41
C LYS A 647 -7.52 -3.22 -2.80
N GLY A 648 -7.50 -1.98 -3.31
CA GLY A 648 -8.07 -1.63 -4.62
C GLY A 648 -7.63 -2.55 -5.76
N TRP A 649 -6.32 -2.77 -5.94
CA TRP A 649 -5.81 -3.68 -6.98
C TRP A 649 -6.23 -5.14 -6.82
N GLN A 650 -6.45 -5.61 -5.59
CA GLN A 650 -6.96 -6.97 -5.35
C GLN A 650 -8.40 -7.09 -5.84
N ARG A 651 -9.20 -6.02 -5.69
CA ARG A 651 -10.59 -5.96 -6.16
C ARG A 651 -10.64 -5.88 -7.69
N ILE A 652 -9.80 -5.04 -8.31
CA ILE A 652 -9.69 -4.97 -9.78
C ILE A 652 -9.22 -6.32 -10.35
N GLU A 653 -8.22 -6.96 -9.75
CA GLU A 653 -7.78 -8.30 -10.16
C GLU A 653 -8.91 -9.31 -10.06
N LEU A 654 -9.67 -9.32 -8.96
CA LEU A 654 -10.86 -10.17 -8.82
C LEU A 654 -11.88 -9.90 -9.93
N ALA A 655 -12.19 -8.64 -10.24
CA ALA A 655 -13.14 -8.30 -11.29
C ALA A 655 -12.69 -8.79 -12.66
N VAL A 656 -11.43 -8.56 -13.02
CA VAL A 656 -10.90 -9.00 -14.31
C VAL A 656 -10.86 -10.52 -14.40
N ARG A 657 -10.53 -11.21 -13.30
CA ARG A 657 -10.24 -12.67 -13.30
C ARG A 657 -11.36 -13.57 -12.81
N LEU A 658 -12.50 -13.04 -12.39
CA LEU A 658 -13.62 -13.85 -11.89
C LEU A 658 -14.03 -14.96 -12.88
N VAL A 659 -13.98 -14.69 -14.19
CA VAL A 659 -14.24 -15.66 -15.26
C VAL A 659 -13.27 -16.85 -15.28
N GLU A 660 -12.04 -16.69 -14.79
CA GLU A 660 -11.09 -17.80 -14.64
C GLU A 660 -11.48 -18.72 -13.48
N LEU A 661 -12.05 -18.15 -12.41
CA LEU A 661 -12.53 -18.90 -11.26
C LEU A 661 -13.86 -19.62 -11.57
N PHE A 662 -14.69 -19.01 -12.42
CA PHE A 662 -16.00 -19.51 -12.81
C PHE A 662 -16.19 -19.45 -14.33
N PRO A 663 -15.52 -20.31 -15.11
CA PRO A 663 -15.65 -20.32 -16.56
C PRO A 663 -17.07 -20.59 -17.07
N GLU A 664 -17.92 -21.23 -16.26
CA GLU A 664 -19.35 -21.43 -16.55
C GLU A 664 -20.11 -20.11 -16.84
N MET A 665 -19.57 -18.97 -16.37
CA MET A 665 -20.11 -17.65 -16.71
C MET A 665 -20.07 -17.37 -18.22
N THR A 666 -19.15 -18.00 -18.95
CA THR A 666 -19.02 -17.85 -20.41
C THR A 666 -20.06 -18.65 -21.20
N GLU A 667 -20.68 -19.67 -20.58
CA GLU A 667 -21.73 -20.48 -21.21
C GLU A 667 -23.09 -19.77 -21.15
N ASN A 668 -23.30 -18.93 -20.15
CA ASN A 668 -24.54 -18.16 -19.95
C ASN A 668 -24.22 -16.66 -19.74
N PRO A 669 -23.63 -15.98 -20.73
CA PRO A 669 -23.11 -14.63 -20.55
C PRO A 669 -24.21 -13.59 -20.23
N SER A 670 -25.44 -13.82 -20.67
CA SER A 670 -26.61 -12.97 -20.38
C SER A 670 -26.86 -12.81 -18.88
N ASP A 671 -26.74 -13.90 -18.11
CA ASP A 671 -26.98 -13.86 -16.66
C ASP A 671 -25.90 -13.08 -15.91
N TYR A 672 -24.75 -12.87 -16.55
CA TYR A 672 -23.61 -12.13 -16.03
C TYR A 672 -23.33 -10.89 -16.88
N ALA A 673 -24.33 -10.36 -17.59
CA ALA A 673 -24.14 -9.25 -18.53
C ALA A 673 -23.47 -8.04 -17.85
N ILE A 674 -23.92 -7.63 -16.65
CA ILE A 674 -23.32 -6.50 -15.93
C ILE A 674 -21.83 -6.71 -15.65
N TYR A 675 -21.42 -7.94 -15.38
CA TYR A 675 -20.02 -8.27 -15.11
C TYR A 675 -19.16 -8.12 -16.37
N PHE A 676 -19.65 -8.64 -17.50
CA PHE A 676 -18.94 -8.52 -18.77
C PHE A 676 -18.88 -7.06 -19.26
N HIS A 677 -19.95 -6.29 -19.06
CA HIS A 677 -19.95 -4.86 -19.35
C HIS A 677 -19.03 -4.06 -18.42
N LEU A 678 -18.99 -4.35 -17.12
CA LEU A 678 -18.00 -3.76 -16.22
C LEU A 678 -16.58 -4.06 -16.69
N ARG A 679 -16.29 -5.32 -17.08
CA ARG A 679 -14.98 -5.70 -17.61
C ARG A 679 -14.62 -4.89 -18.85
N LYS A 680 -15.53 -4.73 -19.81
CA LYS A 680 -15.32 -3.88 -20.99
C LYS A 680 -14.95 -2.45 -20.59
N VAL A 681 -15.71 -1.84 -19.68
CA VAL A 681 -15.43 -0.48 -19.18
C VAL A 681 -14.04 -0.41 -18.55
N ILE A 682 -13.69 -1.34 -17.65
CA ILE A 682 -12.36 -1.42 -17.03
C ILE A 682 -11.26 -1.47 -18.10
N PHE A 683 -11.41 -2.34 -19.11
CA PHE A 683 -10.41 -2.47 -20.17
C PHE A 683 -10.27 -1.21 -21.02
N PHE A 684 -11.37 -0.54 -21.36
CA PHE A 684 -11.31 0.72 -22.11
C PHE A 684 -10.60 1.82 -21.32
N VAL A 685 -10.96 2.03 -20.05
CA VAL A 685 -10.44 3.18 -19.30
C VAL A 685 -9.03 2.99 -18.76
N PHE A 686 -8.60 1.75 -18.52
CA PHE A 686 -7.21 1.43 -18.14
C PHE A 686 -6.30 1.18 -19.35
N SER A 687 -6.82 1.24 -20.58
CA SER A 687 -5.98 1.18 -21.77
C SER A 687 -4.97 2.34 -21.78
N PRO A 688 -3.68 2.12 -22.09
CA PRO A 688 -2.73 3.18 -22.43
C PRO A 688 -3.08 3.92 -23.73
N SER A 689 -3.76 3.27 -24.66
CA SER A 689 -4.20 3.88 -25.93
C SER A 689 -5.51 4.62 -25.74
N ALA A 690 -5.74 5.68 -26.52
CA ALA A 690 -7.04 6.35 -26.54
C ALA A 690 -8.10 5.39 -27.10
N PRO A 691 -9.14 5.04 -26.34
CA PRO A 691 -10.17 4.14 -26.81
C PRO A 691 -11.02 4.81 -27.91
N CYS A 692 -11.64 4.01 -28.78
CA CYS A 692 -12.66 4.51 -29.69
C CYS A 692 -13.83 5.09 -28.88
N ILE A 693 -14.03 6.40 -28.93
CA ILE A 693 -15.00 7.11 -28.07
C ILE A 693 -16.43 6.60 -28.29
N SER A 694 -16.81 6.25 -29.53
CA SER A 694 -18.15 5.70 -29.80
C SER A 694 -18.35 4.33 -29.15
N GLU A 695 -17.32 3.48 -29.12
CA GLU A 695 -17.38 2.17 -28.46
C GLU A 695 -17.43 2.31 -26.95
N LEU A 696 -16.59 3.20 -26.38
CA LEU A 696 -16.62 3.52 -24.96
C LEU A 696 -18.01 4.05 -24.54
N ARG A 697 -18.58 4.97 -25.31
CA ARG A 697 -19.93 5.52 -25.05
C ARG A 697 -21.00 4.43 -25.09
N SER A 698 -20.94 3.52 -26.06
CA SER A 698 -21.86 2.39 -26.14
C SER A 698 -21.70 1.43 -24.94
N ALA A 699 -20.46 1.11 -24.56
CA ALA A 699 -20.17 0.19 -23.46
C ALA A 699 -20.60 0.76 -22.11
N VAL A 700 -20.33 2.05 -21.87
CA VAL A 700 -20.76 2.78 -20.67
C VAL A 700 -22.28 2.87 -20.60
N ARG A 701 -22.96 3.24 -21.70
CA ARG A 701 -24.44 3.32 -21.72
C ARG A 701 -25.08 2.00 -21.32
N GLU A 702 -24.64 0.90 -21.92
CA GLU A 702 -25.18 -0.41 -21.60
C GLU A 702 -24.87 -0.86 -20.16
N PHE A 703 -23.67 -0.53 -19.67
CA PHE A 703 -23.29 -0.79 -18.29
C PHE A 703 -24.17 -0.02 -17.28
N ILE A 704 -24.43 1.26 -17.52
CA ILE A 704 -25.28 2.09 -16.65
C ILE A 704 -26.73 1.62 -16.69
N ARG A 705 -27.26 1.29 -17.87
CA ARG A 705 -28.60 0.70 -18.04
C ARG A 705 -28.78 -0.54 -17.16
N LEU A 706 -27.83 -1.48 -17.21
CA LEU A 706 -27.85 -2.69 -16.39
C LEU A 706 -27.72 -2.39 -14.88
N CYS A 707 -26.93 -1.37 -14.50
CA CYS A 707 -26.86 -0.91 -13.11
C CYS A 707 -28.23 -0.41 -12.61
N HIS A 708 -28.94 0.38 -13.41
CA HIS A 708 -30.26 0.90 -13.07
C HIS A 708 -31.31 -0.22 -12.91
N GLU A 709 -31.33 -1.19 -13.83
CA GLU A 709 -32.20 -2.37 -13.73
C GLU A 709 -32.00 -3.15 -12.43
N MET A 710 -30.74 -3.23 -11.97
CA MET A 710 -30.38 -3.88 -10.70
C MET A 710 -30.35 -2.94 -9.49
N ARG A 711 -30.86 -1.71 -9.64
CA ARG A 711 -30.95 -0.68 -8.59
C ARG A 711 -29.60 -0.33 -7.95
N LEU A 712 -28.52 -0.36 -8.74
CA LEU A 712 -27.15 0.00 -8.33
C LEU A 712 -26.86 1.49 -8.57
N ASN A 713 -27.64 2.36 -7.92
CA ASN A 713 -27.66 3.81 -8.20
C ASN A 713 -26.76 4.59 -7.22
N THR A 714 -25.44 4.45 -7.34
CA THR A 714 -24.48 5.16 -6.46
C THR A 714 -23.78 6.31 -7.19
N PRO A 715 -23.28 7.35 -6.48
CA PRO A 715 -22.50 8.41 -7.10
C PRO A 715 -21.33 7.88 -7.95
N LYS A 716 -20.58 6.89 -7.45
CA LYS A 716 -19.45 6.30 -8.19
C LYS A 716 -19.86 5.54 -9.46
N VAL A 717 -21.04 4.90 -9.45
CA VAL A 717 -21.62 4.33 -10.69
C VAL A 717 -21.97 5.46 -11.66
N HIS A 718 -22.60 6.53 -11.18
CA HIS A 718 -22.92 7.69 -12.00
C HIS A 718 -21.67 8.39 -12.56
N PHE A 719 -20.53 8.40 -11.86
CA PHE A 719 -19.28 8.97 -12.40
C PHE A 719 -18.82 8.27 -13.68
N ILE A 720 -19.06 6.96 -13.80
CA ILE A 720 -18.75 6.20 -15.01
C ILE A 720 -19.54 6.69 -16.22
N SER A 721 -20.76 7.20 -16.02
CA SER A 721 -21.58 7.76 -17.13
C SER A 721 -20.89 8.93 -17.84
N HIS A 722 -19.98 9.64 -17.15
CA HIS A 722 -19.20 10.77 -17.68
C HIS A 722 -17.88 10.35 -18.33
N TYR A 723 -17.46 9.09 -18.19
CA TYR A 723 -16.15 8.64 -18.69
C TYR A 723 -15.96 8.86 -20.20
N PRO A 724 -16.95 8.64 -21.09
CA PRO A 724 -16.75 8.87 -22.52
C PRO A 724 -16.38 10.33 -22.82
N GLU A 725 -17.16 11.28 -22.30
CA GLU A 725 -16.97 12.70 -22.56
C GLU A 725 -15.74 13.26 -21.82
N LEU A 726 -15.43 12.76 -20.61
CA LEU A 726 -14.17 13.06 -19.92
C LEU A 726 -12.95 12.54 -20.72
N THR A 727 -13.05 11.36 -21.32
CA THR A 727 -11.98 10.80 -22.16
C THR A 727 -11.80 11.61 -23.43
N GLU A 728 -12.90 12.05 -24.05
CA GLU A 728 -12.87 12.92 -25.23
C GLU A 728 -12.21 14.27 -24.91
N PHE A 729 -12.49 14.84 -23.74
CA PHE A 729 -11.96 16.15 -23.36
C PHE A 729 -10.50 16.12 -22.87
N TYR A 730 -10.16 15.21 -21.94
CA TYR A 730 -8.83 15.15 -21.33
C TYR A 730 -7.84 14.25 -22.09
N GLY A 731 -8.34 13.33 -22.91
CA GLY A 731 -7.60 12.17 -23.41
C GLY A 731 -7.77 10.96 -22.48
N THR A 732 -6.92 9.96 -22.66
CA THR A 732 -7.01 8.68 -21.94
C THR A 732 -7.01 8.84 -20.41
N LEU A 733 -8.09 8.39 -19.75
CA LEU A 733 -8.27 8.56 -18.30
C LEU A 733 -7.30 7.74 -17.45
N SER A 734 -6.71 6.67 -17.98
CA SER A 734 -5.66 5.89 -17.30
C SER A 734 -4.49 6.75 -16.81
N ARG A 735 -4.23 7.87 -17.49
CA ARG A 735 -3.18 8.82 -17.10
C ARG A 735 -3.42 9.50 -15.75
N PHE A 736 -4.69 9.63 -15.37
CA PHE A 736 -5.15 10.28 -14.15
C PHE A 736 -5.48 9.28 -13.02
N SER A 737 -5.29 7.99 -13.28
CA SER A 737 -5.34 6.95 -12.24
C SER A 737 -4.40 7.30 -11.08
N THR A 738 -4.92 7.19 -9.86
CA THR A 738 -4.19 7.54 -8.64
C THR A 738 -3.38 6.38 -8.06
N ASP A 739 -3.44 5.20 -8.67
CA ASP A 739 -2.79 3.98 -8.18
C ASP A 739 -1.27 4.08 -8.03
N LYS A 740 -0.60 4.93 -8.83
CA LYS A 740 0.84 5.22 -8.71
C LYS A 740 1.16 5.96 -7.41
N TYR A 741 0.28 6.83 -6.95
CA TYR A 741 0.45 7.60 -5.71
C TYR A 741 0.25 6.70 -4.48
N GLU A 742 -0.67 5.73 -4.55
CA GLU A 742 -0.83 4.68 -3.53
C GLU A 742 0.46 3.85 -3.30
N ARG A 743 1.21 3.59 -4.38
CA ARG A 743 2.53 2.93 -4.28
C ARG A 743 3.56 3.84 -3.61
N PHE A 744 3.45 5.16 -3.79
CA PHE A 744 4.29 6.15 -3.12
C PHE A 744 3.91 6.29 -1.64
N HIS A 745 2.62 6.29 -1.28
CA HIS A 745 2.16 6.22 0.11
C HIS A 745 2.71 4.96 0.80
N SER A 746 2.64 3.81 0.13
CA SER A 746 3.22 2.55 0.63
C SER A 746 4.74 2.65 0.84
N TYR A 747 5.43 3.46 0.04
CA TYR A 747 6.85 3.76 0.23
C TYR A 747 7.08 4.66 1.46
N LEU A 748 6.35 5.77 1.61
CA LEU A 748 6.46 6.64 2.79
C LEU A 748 6.12 5.90 4.09
N LYS A 749 5.09 5.05 4.10
CA LYS A 749 4.75 4.19 5.25
C LYS A 749 5.93 3.30 5.64
N LYS A 750 6.63 2.71 4.68
CA LYS A 750 7.85 1.90 4.93
C LYS A 750 8.99 2.74 5.51
N LEU A 751 9.17 3.99 5.05
CA LEU A 751 10.20 4.89 5.62
C LEU A 751 9.94 5.18 7.11
N LEU A 752 8.68 5.33 7.52
CA LEU A 752 8.34 5.65 8.91
C LEU A 752 8.23 4.43 9.82
N CYS A 753 7.57 3.34 9.40
CA CYS A 753 7.41 2.14 10.23
C CYS A 753 8.74 1.62 10.77
N THR A 754 9.83 1.81 10.02
CA THR A 754 11.16 1.39 10.43
C THR A 754 11.95 2.50 11.14
N SER A 755 11.58 3.78 11.00
CA SER A 755 12.15 4.88 11.80
C SER A 755 11.78 4.78 13.27
N LYS A 756 10.53 4.35 13.53
CA LYS A 756 9.85 4.40 14.84
C LYS A 756 9.81 5.80 15.48
N ASN A 757 10.03 6.86 14.71
CA ASN A 757 9.89 8.25 15.16
C ASN A 757 8.53 8.80 14.72
N PHE A 758 7.62 8.97 15.68
CA PHE A 758 6.26 9.47 15.46
C PHE A 758 6.03 10.85 16.08
N LEU A 759 7.07 11.52 16.60
CA LEU A 759 6.95 12.84 17.24
C LEU A 759 6.51 13.92 16.25
N ASN A 760 7.19 13.97 15.09
CA ASN A 760 6.86 14.85 14.00
C ASN A 760 6.97 14.06 12.69
N VAL A 761 5.85 13.45 12.32
CA VAL A 761 5.75 12.59 11.14
C VAL A 761 6.04 13.37 9.84
N PRO A 762 5.45 14.56 9.60
CA PRO A 762 5.78 15.37 8.42
C PRO A 762 7.29 15.68 8.30
N CYS A 763 7.96 16.01 9.40
CA CYS A 763 9.40 16.26 9.43
C CYS A 763 10.20 15.01 9.05
N SER A 764 9.88 13.89 9.70
CA SER A 764 10.60 12.63 9.51
C SER A 764 10.46 12.11 8.08
N LEU A 765 9.26 12.20 7.50
CA LEU A 765 8.98 11.76 6.13
C LEU A 765 9.61 12.67 5.09
N SER A 766 9.47 14.00 5.25
CA SER A 766 10.06 14.96 4.30
C SER A 766 11.57 14.82 4.23
N LYS A 767 12.27 14.83 5.38
CA LYS A 767 13.73 14.66 5.43
C LYS A 767 14.19 13.35 4.80
N ARG A 768 13.61 12.22 5.22
CA ARG A 768 14.02 10.89 4.72
C ARG A 768 13.74 10.72 3.23
N ASN A 769 12.61 11.24 2.74
CA ASN A 769 12.30 11.22 1.31
C ASN A 769 13.35 12.00 0.51
N GLN A 770 13.72 13.20 0.96
CA GLN A 770 14.71 14.02 0.26
C GLN A 770 16.13 13.44 0.33
N MET A 771 16.50 12.78 1.43
CA MET A 771 17.74 12.01 1.50
C MET A 771 17.74 10.79 0.55
N ALA A 772 16.59 10.17 0.30
CA ALA A 772 16.49 9.00 -0.59
C ALA A 772 16.49 9.36 -2.08
N GLN A 773 16.00 10.55 -2.43
CA GLN A 773 15.74 10.96 -3.80
C GLN A 773 16.96 10.86 -4.75
N PRO A 774 18.18 11.27 -4.35
CA PRO A 774 19.38 11.13 -5.20
C PRO A 774 19.70 9.67 -5.57
N PHE A 775 19.47 8.73 -4.65
CA PHE A 775 19.74 7.30 -4.85
C PHE A 775 18.68 6.64 -5.75
N LEU A 776 17.41 7.01 -5.57
CA LEU A 776 16.32 6.55 -6.41
C LEU A 776 16.49 6.97 -7.88
N TRP A 777 17.14 8.10 -8.13
CA TRP A 777 17.46 8.58 -9.47
C TRP A 777 18.51 7.71 -10.17
N ASN A 778 19.58 7.33 -9.45
CA ASN A 778 20.71 6.58 -10.02
C ASN A 778 20.41 5.10 -10.30
N ARG A 779 19.59 4.44 -9.48
CA ARG A 779 19.35 2.99 -9.53
C ARG A 779 18.73 2.49 -10.84
N ASP A 780 17.84 3.29 -11.42
CA ASP A 780 17.09 2.95 -12.64
C ASP A 780 17.87 3.21 -13.95
N GLN A 781 19.11 3.72 -13.86
CA GLN A 781 20.05 3.89 -15.00
C GLN A 781 21.09 2.76 -15.08
N SER A 782 21.08 1.79 -14.16
CA SER A 782 22.00 0.66 -14.19
C SER A 782 21.72 -0.24 -15.40
N VAL A 783 22.75 -0.46 -16.23
CA VAL A 783 22.69 -1.35 -17.41
C VAL A 783 22.42 -2.78 -16.92
N PRO A 784 21.49 -3.54 -17.54
CA PRO A 784 21.26 -4.93 -17.15
C PRO A 784 22.53 -5.75 -17.32
N VAL A 785 22.89 -6.56 -16.32
CA VAL A 785 24.03 -7.47 -16.38
C VAL A 785 23.76 -8.57 -17.43
N GLU A 786 24.75 -8.84 -18.29
CA GLU A 786 24.66 -9.88 -19.33
C GLU A 786 24.37 -11.27 -18.76
N GLY A 787 23.49 -12.05 -19.40
CA GLY A 787 23.21 -13.44 -19.03
C GLY A 787 21.75 -13.77 -18.70
N THR A 788 21.53 -14.92 -18.06
CA THR A 788 20.21 -15.37 -17.59
C THR A 788 19.87 -14.70 -16.28
N LEU A 789 18.65 -14.18 -16.16
CA LEU A 789 18.26 -13.34 -15.03
C LEU A 789 17.16 -14.00 -14.20
N SER A 790 17.13 -13.66 -12.90
CA SER A 790 16.14 -14.20 -11.98
C SER A 790 14.77 -13.60 -12.28
N SER A 791 13.70 -14.33 -11.93
CA SER A 791 12.32 -13.82 -12.01
C SER A 791 12.08 -12.58 -11.15
N LEU A 792 12.98 -12.30 -10.20
CA LEU A 792 12.90 -11.16 -9.27
C LEU A 792 13.42 -9.85 -9.88
N ASP A 793 14.18 -9.92 -10.98
CA ASP A 793 14.95 -8.78 -11.49
C ASP A 793 14.22 -8.04 -12.64
N PHE A 794 13.02 -8.49 -13.02
CA PHE A 794 12.32 -8.05 -14.23
C PHE A 794 10.82 -7.75 -14.02
N PRO A 795 10.17 -7.01 -14.94
CA PRO A 795 8.97 -6.23 -14.66
C PRO A 795 7.69 -7.05 -14.39
N PHE A 796 7.74 -8.38 -14.50
CA PHE A 796 6.61 -9.24 -14.13
C PHE A 796 7.05 -10.65 -13.71
N PRO A 797 6.23 -11.33 -12.88
CA PRO A 797 6.55 -12.67 -12.40
C PRO A 797 6.62 -13.68 -13.56
N LEU A 798 7.68 -14.49 -13.57
CA LEU A 798 7.77 -15.67 -14.45
C LEU A 798 6.83 -16.78 -13.96
N GLY A 799 6.30 -17.56 -14.91
CA GLY A 799 5.35 -18.64 -14.63
C GLY A 799 3.96 -18.14 -14.21
N ARG A 800 3.20 -18.97 -13.49
CA ARG A 800 1.83 -18.65 -13.01
C ARG A 800 0.79 -18.43 -14.11
N ARG A 801 1.01 -18.99 -15.32
CA ARG A 801 0.09 -18.85 -16.46
C ARG A 801 -0.15 -17.38 -16.84
N ILE A 802 0.81 -16.50 -16.56
CA ILE A 802 0.76 -15.10 -17.00
C ILE A 802 1.24 -15.04 -18.44
N LEU A 803 0.47 -14.34 -19.26
CA LEU A 803 0.70 -14.13 -20.69
C LEU A 803 0.97 -12.65 -20.96
N ARG A 804 1.91 -12.36 -21.88
CA ARG A 804 2.15 -11.03 -22.42
C ARG A 804 1.84 -11.01 -23.92
N ILE A 805 1.12 -10.00 -24.36
CA ILE A 805 0.79 -9.79 -25.77
C ILE A 805 2.05 -9.35 -26.52
N LEU A 806 2.25 -9.87 -27.73
CA LEU A 806 3.26 -9.36 -28.65
C LEU A 806 2.75 -8.05 -29.27
N LEU A 807 3.53 -6.96 -29.18
CA LEU A 807 3.12 -5.67 -29.74
C LEU A 807 3.05 -5.68 -31.27
N THR A 808 3.74 -6.63 -31.91
CA THR A 808 3.74 -6.87 -33.36
C THR A 808 2.54 -7.69 -33.83
N ASP A 809 1.95 -8.51 -32.97
CA ASP A 809 0.80 -9.38 -33.27
C ASP A 809 -0.11 -9.53 -32.04
N ASP A 810 -1.29 -8.94 -32.12
CA ASP A 810 -2.28 -8.94 -31.05
C ASP A 810 -3.01 -10.29 -30.88
N ASN A 811 -2.78 -11.25 -31.78
CA ASN A 811 -3.26 -12.62 -31.62
C ASN A 811 -2.30 -13.50 -30.83
N SER A 812 -1.08 -13.05 -30.59
CA SER A 812 -0.01 -13.87 -30.04
C SER A 812 0.36 -13.43 -28.62
N PHE A 813 0.57 -14.42 -27.77
CA PHE A 813 0.97 -14.23 -26.38
C PHE A 813 2.18 -15.08 -26.05
N ILE A 814 3.11 -14.51 -25.28
CA ILE A 814 4.20 -15.27 -24.67
C ILE A 814 3.91 -15.56 -23.19
N GLU A 815 3.96 -16.84 -22.83
CA GLU A 815 4.06 -17.30 -21.44
C GLU A 815 5.54 -17.30 -21.04
N ALA A 816 5.97 -16.23 -20.37
CA ALA A 816 7.37 -16.05 -20.01
C ALA A 816 7.85 -17.10 -19.00
N ARG A 817 9.00 -17.71 -19.31
CA ARG A 817 9.66 -18.71 -18.47
C ARG A 817 11.04 -18.29 -18.01
N GLN A 818 11.70 -17.40 -18.75
CA GLN A 818 13.07 -16.96 -18.48
C GLN A 818 13.31 -15.59 -19.11
N PHE A 819 14.06 -14.74 -18.41
CA PHE A 819 14.62 -13.51 -18.96
C PHE A 819 16.11 -13.70 -19.28
N VAL A 820 16.56 -13.13 -20.39
CA VAL A 820 17.94 -13.20 -20.86
C VAL A 820 18.36 -11.82 -21.36
N VAL A 821 19.49 -11.30 -20.91
CA VAL A 821 20.09 -10.08 -21.48
C VAL A 821 21.19 -10.48 -22.45
N ARG A 822 21.19 -9.81 -23.61
CA ARG A 822 22.19 -9.91 -24.67
C ARG A 822 22.41 -8.55 -25.30
N ASN A 823 23.66 -8.12 -25.40
CA ASN A 823 24.05 -6.84 -25.98
C ASN A 823 23.30 -5.65 -25.34
N SER A 824 23.18 -5.67 -24.01
CA SER A 824 22.39 -4.67 -23.24
C SER A 824 20.88 -4.63 -23.54
N GLU A 825 20.33 -5.56 -24.33
CA GLU A 825 18.90 -5.72 -24.56
C GLU A 825 18.33 -6.92 -23.80
N THR A 826 17.12 -6.79 -23.26
CA THR A 826 16.44 -7.89 -22.56
C THR A 826 15.51 -8.65 -23.50
N PHE A 827 15.61 -9.97 -23.48
CA PHE A 827 14.76 -10.94 -24.16
C PHE A 827 13.99 -11.80 -23.16
N VAL A 828 12.84 -12.29 -23.62
CA VAL A 828 11.95 -13.19 -22.89
C VAL A 828 11.88 -14.51 -23.66
N ARG A 829 12.21 -15.62 -23.00
CA ARG A 829 11.97 -16.96 -23.50
C ARG A 829 10.74 -17.57 -22.87
N GLY A 830 9.92 -18.22 -23.67
CA GLY A 830 8.64 -18.75 -23.21
C GLY A 830 7.91 -19.60 -24.23
N ARG A 831 6.67 -19.95 -23.90
CA ARG A 831 5.73 -20.61 -24.82
C ARG A 831 4.93 -19.56 -25.57
N LEU A 832 4.71 -19.79 -26.86
CA LEU A 832 3.88 -18.92 -27.69
C LEU A 832 2.47 -19.50 -27.83
N TRP A 833 1.47 -18.72 -27.47
CA TRP A 833 0.05 -19.04 -27.56
C TRP A 833 -0.61 -18.13 -28.58
N THR A 834 -1.45 -18.66 -29.46
CA THR A 834 -2.15 -17.86 -30.48
C THR A 834 -3.65 -18.00 -30.33
N VAL A 835 -4.38 -16.90 -30.52
CA VAL A 835 -5.85 -16.90 -30.55
C VAL A 835 -6.34 -17.73 -31.74
N THR A 836 -7.25 -18.66 -31.46
CA THR A 836 -7.91 -19.51 -32.45
C THR A 836 -9.39 -19.19 -32.61
N ASP A 837 -10.00 -18.59 -31.58
CA ASP A 837 -11.37 -18.11 -31.63
C ASP A 837 -11.49 -16.84 -30.79
N ARG A 838 -11.89 -15.74 -31.44
CA ARG A 838 -12.04 -14.41 -30.83
C ARG A 838 -13.49 -14.20 -30.41
N ASN A 839 -13.75 -14.27 -29.11
CA ASN A 839 -14.98 -13.74 -28.53
C ASN A 839 -14.76 -12.32 -27.97
N SER A 840 -15.06 -11.31 -28.78
CA SER A 840 -14.98 -9.88 -28.40
C SER A 840 -16.10 -9.45 -27.46
N GLU A 841 -17.21 -10.19 -27.39
CA GLU A 841 -18.36 -9.85 -26.56
C GLU A 841 -18.04 -10.01 -25.07
N ILE A 842 -17.33 -11.05 -24.68
CA ILE A 842 -16.96 -11.28 -23.26
C ILE A 842 -15.46 -11.10 -22.99
N ASN A 843 -14.69 -10.79 -24.02
CA ASN A 843 -13.23 -10.59 -23.96
C ASN A 843 -12.50 -11.78 -23.32
N VAL A 844 -12.87 -12.98 -23.76
CA VAL A 844 -12.24 -14.26 -23.38
C VAL A 844 -12.03 -15.03 -24.67
N HIS A 845 -10.78 -15.31 -25.02
CA HIS A 845 -10.45 -15.88 -26.33
C HIS A 845 -9.89 -17.28 -26.17
N LYS A 846 -10.28 -18.18 -27.08
CA LYS A 846 -9.70 -19.52 -27.13
C LYS A 846 -8.31 -19.43 -27.73
N VAL A 847 -7.34 -20.08 -27.09
CA VAL A 847 -5.94 -20.07 -27.54
C VAL A 847 -5.40 -21.48 -27.69
N ASN A 848 -4.46 -21.65 -28.63
CA ASN A 848 -3.69 -22.88 -28.78
C ASN A 848 -2.20 -22.59 -28.64
N LEU A 849 -1.47 -23.55 -28.10
CA LEU A 849 -0.01 -23.51 -28.06
C LEU A 849 0.51 -23.61 -29.50
N SER A 850 1.19 -22.57 -29.95
CA SER A 850 1.76 -22.47 -31.30
C SER A 850 3.24 -22.84 -31.33
N SER A 851 3.98 -22.55 -30.26
CA SER A 851 5.36 -23.01 -30.07
C SER A 851 5.66 -23.24 -28.59
N ASP A 852 6.36 -24.33 -28.28
CA ASP A 852 6.82 -24.64 -26.93
C ASP A 852 8.04 -23.80 -26.48
N SER A 853 8.74 -23.20 -27.45
CA SER A 853 9.91 -22.34 -27.21
C SER A 853 9.96 -21.21 -28.22
N CYS A 854 9.87 -19.98 -27.72
CA CYS A 854 9.98 -18.75 -28.49
C CYS A 854 10.81 -17.75 -27.68
N GLU A 855 11.64 -16.96 -28.35
CA GLU A 855 12.36 -15.82 -27.77
C GLU A 855 11.80 -14.53 -28.39
N GLN A 856 11.49 -13.54 -27.56
CA GLN A 856 10.98 -12.22 -27.99
C GLN A 856 11.70 -11.12 -27.22
N PRO A 857 12.03 -9.98 -27.86
CA PRO A 857 12.57 -8.83 -27.14
C PRO A 857 11.53 -8.29 -26.15
N LEU A 858 11.94 -7.97 -24.93
CA LEU A 858 11.05 -7.44 -23.88
C LEU A 858 10.36 -6.13 -24.32
N SER A 859 11.07 -5.30 -25.09
CA SER A 859 10.54 -4.08 -25.71
C SER A 859 9.41 -4.35 -26.70
N GLY A 860 9.34 -5.55 -27.28
CA GLY A 860 8.27 -6.00 -28.18
C GLY A 860 7.06 -6.59 -27.45
N LEU A 861 7.02 -6.57 -26.12
CA LEU A 861 5.92 -7.12 -25.33
C LEU A 861 5.11 -6.03 -24.63
N SER A 862 3.80 -6.27 -24.50
CA SER A 862 2.93 -5.42 -23.70
C SER A 862 3.29 -5.50 -22.21
N HIS A 863 3.19 -4.35 -21.52
CA HIS A 863 3.33 -4.27 -20.07
C HIS A 863 2.06 -4.68 -19.31
N LEU A 864 0.99 -5.10 -20.01
CA LEU A 864 -0.26 -5.59 -19.41
C LEU A 864 -0.32 -7.11 -19.31
N ASN A 865 -0.73 -7.60 -18.14
CA ASN A 865 -0.79 -9.04 -17.87
C ASN A 865 -2.10 -9.57 -18.44
N SER A 866 -2.03 -10.68 -19.16
CA SER A 866 -3.16 -11.56 -19.48
C SER A 866 -2.97 -12.88 -18.75
N TYR A 867 -4.02 -13.68 -18.62
CA TYR A 867 -3.98 -14.91 -17.83
C TYR A 867 -4.55 -16.10 -18.61
N LEU A 868 -3.76 -17.18 -18.66
CA LEU A 868 -4.12 -18.42 -19.30
C LEU A 868 -4.86 -19.32 -18.30
N PHE A 869 -6.02 -19.83 -18.69
CA PHE A 869 -6.78 -20.81 -17.91
C PHE A 869 -7.26 -21.97 -18.80
N LYS A 870 -7.61 -23.08 -18.16
CA LYS A 870 -8.07 -24.30 -18.84
C LYS A 870 -9.50 -24.59 -18.42
N TYR A 871 -10.37 -24.84 -19.39
CA TYR A 871 -11.77 -25.20 -19.16
C TYR A 871 -12.22 -26.21 -20.21
N GLN A 872 -12.89 -27.28 -19.76
CA GLN A 872 -13.36 -28.38 -20.63
C GLN A 872 -12.30 -28.92 -21.63
N GLY A 873 -11.05 -29.05 -21.16
CA GLY A 873 -9.94 -29.53 -22.00
C GLY A 873 -9.29 -28.48 -22.91
N LEU A 874 -9.92 -27.32 -23.10
CA LEU A 874 -9.46 -26.23 -23.95
C LEU A 874 -8.75 -25.13 -23.14
N TYR A 875 -7.92 -24.34 -23.83
CA TYR A 875 -7.20 -23.21 -23.24
C TYR A 875 -7.83 -21.88 -23.65
N PHE A 876 -7.91 -20.98 -22.70
CA PHE A 876 -8.47 -19.65 -22.87
C PHE A 876 -7.53 -18.60 -22.28
N VAL A 877 -7.50 -17.44 -22.91
CA VAL A 877 -6.85 -16.25 -22.38
C VAL A 877 -7.92 -15.24 -21.95
N ASN A 878 -7.78 -14.79 -20.71
CA ASN A 878 -8.49 -13.62 -20.21
C ASN A 878 -7.71 -12.39 -20.69
N TYR A 879 -8.23 -11.77 -21.75
CA TYR A 879 -7.53 -10.77 -22.54
C TYR A 879 -7.68 -9.37 -21.94
N SER A 880 -6.60 -8.58 -21.90
CA SER A 880 -6.59 -7.29 -21.20
C SER A 880 -6.58 -6.03 -22.07
N MET A 881 -6.68 -6.08 -23.41
CA MET A 881 -6.92 -4.85 -24.21
C MET A 881 -7.52 -5.05 -25.60
N MET A 882 -8.63 -4.35 -25.88
CA MET A 882 -8.97 -3.95 -27.25
C MET A 882 -8.07 -2.76 -27.65
N LYS A 883 -7.58 -2.75 -28.89
CA LYS A 883 -6.81 -1.65 -29.48
C LYS A 883 -7.65 -0.38 -29.57
#